data_AF-A0AAR5NX23-F1
#
_entry.id   AF-A0AAR5NX23-F1
#
_cell.length_a   1.000
_cell.length_b   1.000
_cell.length_c   1.000
_cell.angle_alpha   90.00
_cell.angle_beta   90.00
_cell.angle_gamma   90.00
#
_symmetry.space_group_name_H-M   'P 1'
#
loop_
_entity.id
_entity.type
_entity.pdbx_description
1 polymer ?
#
loop_
_entity_poly.entity_id
_entity_poly.type
_entity_poly.pdbx_seq_one_letter_code
_entity_poly.pdbx_strand_id
1 'polypeptide(L)'
;MGHDEDRNTNKSKKYQIVILGLAVHALLLFAVFDIYFSSPLDQGMRFIRSTRNPPAKRIVIFVADGLRAEAVLDKNMERIPFLKTVLESKGSWGVAHTRVPTESRPGHVALLAGIYEDPSAILKGWKANPVNFDSVINQSSSAWCWGSPDILNVFKHDNLSHIHMSSYSADLEDFGEKDSRALDLWVFNEVEKFLEWKSKMCENQTSECDFFDAGGNVFFLHLLGIDTAGHGFKPHSKEYVENIQFVDEKVKTISQLFTTAFNDDKTAFVFTADHGMTDWGSHGTGSAHETETIFVAWGAGINRSSKKRDVKQIDIAPFLASLIGINIPSNSLGEIPLDYLDLPIQSLAEIQFSNMLQLLELFNIKRLRTEANALVFLPYKGLTSEVIEEKLAFLAGLLKSEKFQVLIDECRQFLDVLLPGLDYYHNYYQYPLLVSVSLGFIGWILFLGTCVLDKQSLKRNLQTNRSVATLLNMVPIALCYAQKYPLSYYIYFSFPFVVFSLLLDLRKVLHIFKQLKTTNFFTLSVYVIGIELMIYGFFKRSSFSVLAILIGFWILSFGKFASRRDKVLWLGLCGLLAIFPLLPVMKTSFSIPMYFLGSASWVLLFYEMYFRLKVQHQFRNINIRYGIFFLQLLCVVVASIYSISLEYELVGLNSPLKHVSWVLSILPISLIPFTSTFIGVRLIATFFGFAPFYLLVSTNFEAFFLAIHVAILCNWLLIESKFFNANDSENLIYYVSFAEYRSKERVTSDMFRRAFLFMVFIFLGFFGTGNIASLNSFDPMWVRTFLTVFSPFKMMGLIIMKIIVPFLFTCCVFRAINAIGKENILQMFCIILVFSDLMVLQFLYFITNVGSWMDIGSSLSHFIIMEGFVTILLGLYGLAHLLTTSKYALSD
;
A
#
# COMPACT_ATOMS: atom_id res chain seq x y z
N MET A 1 9.28 46.18 25.74
CA MET A 1 7.92 45.66 25.50
C MET A 1 7.63 45.42 24.01
N GLY A 2 7.85 46.38 23.09
CA GLY A 2 7.58 46.15 21.65
C GLY A 2 8.43 45.07 20.95
N HIS A 3 9.62 44.74 21.47
CA HIS A 3 10.49 43.70 20.88
C HIS A 3 10.05 42.25 21.20
N ASP A 4 9.31 42.03 22.29
CA ASP A 4 8.82 40.71 22.68
C ASP A 4 7.48 40.38 22.02
N GLU A 5 6.62 41.38 21.78
CA GLU A 5 5.38 41.21 21.00
C GLU A 5 5.66 40.84 19.53
N ASP A 6 6.64 41.48 18.90
CA ASP A 6 7.01 41.21 17.50
C ASP A 6 7.69 39.83 17.33
N ARG A 7 8.29 39.28 18.40
CA ARG A 7 8.82 37.90 18.44
C ARG A 7 7.70 36.86 18.60
N ASN A 8 6.73 37.09 19.49
CA ASN A 8 5.62 36.17 19.72
C ASN A 8 4.66 36.10 18.52
N THR A 9 4.39 37.22 17.86
CA THR A 9 3.58 37.26 16.63
C THR A 9 4.23 36.53 15.47
N ASN A 10 5.55 36.66 15.28
CA ASN A 10 6.30 35.93 14.25
C ASN A 10 6.41 34.42 14.51
N LYS A 11 6.44 33.99 15.78
CA LYS A 11 6.34 32.56 16.12
C LYS A 11 4.95 32.02 15.75
N SER A 12 3.88 32.72 16.14
CA SER A 12 2.49 32.32 15.86
C SER A 12 2.23 32.09 14.35
N LYS A 13 2.71 32.99 13.48
CA LYS A 13 2.52 32.87 12.02
C LYS A 13 3.26 31.69 11.38
N LYS A 14 4.41 31.27 11.93
CA LYS A 14 5.14 30.08 11.44
C LYS A 14 4.37 28.80 11.71
N TYR A 15 3.81 28.67 12.91
CA TYR A 15 2.98 27.51 13.26
C TYR A 15 1.70 27.45 12.42
N GLN A 16 1.11 28.60 12.07
CA GLN A 16 -0.07 28.66 11.19
C GLN A 16 0.19 28.05 9.80
N ILE A 17 1.33 28.35 9.16
CA ILE A 17 1.67 27.78 7.85
C ILE A 17 1.88 26.27 7.92
N VAL A 18 2.54 25.80 8.99
CA VAL A 18 2.74 24.37 9.21
C VAL A 18 1.41 23.66 9.42
N ILE A 19 0.52 24.20 10.26
CA ILE A 19 -0.82 23.65 10.50
C ILE A 19 -1.63 23.64 9.20
N LEU A 20 -1.60 24.73 8.43
CA LEU A 20 -2.30 24.81 7.15
C LEU A 20 -1.76 23.80 6.15
N GLY A 21 -0.43 23.62 6.08
CA GLY A 21 0.20 22.60 5.24
C GLY A 21 -0.26 21.19 5.62
N LEU A 22 -0.23 20.84 6.91
CA LEU A 22 -0.72 19.55 7.39
C LEU A 22 -2.21 19.34 7.07
N ALA A 23 -3.03 20.39 7.17
CA ALA A 23 -4.44 20.32 6.82
C ALA A 23 -4.67 20.09 5.31
N VAL A 24 -3.88 20.74 4.44
CA VAL A 24 -3.94 20.53 2.99
C VAL A 24 -3.56 19.10 2.62
N HIS A 25 -2.47 18.57 3.17
CA HIS A 25 -2.02 17.20 2.89
C HIS A 25 -3.00 16.15 3.45
N ALA A 26 -3.58 16.39 4.63
CA ALA A 26 -4.66 15.54 5.14
C ALA A 26 -5.88 15.55 4.22
N LEU A 27 -6.28 16.72 3.70
CA LEU A 27 -7.39 16.84 2.75
C LEU A 27 -7.11 16.04 1.47
N LEU A 28 -5.89 16.09 0.92
CA LEU A 28 -5.50 15.31 -0.26
C LEU A 28 -5.53 13.82 -0.01
N LEU A 29 -5.00 13.39 1.14
CA LEU A 29 -5.03 12.00 1.58
C LEU A 29 -6.46 11.44 1.70
N PHE A 30 -7.43 12.26 2.11
CA PHE A 30 -8.84 11.84 2.12
C PHE A 30 -9.49 11.93 0.73
N ALA A 31 -9.20 13.00 -0.02
CA ALA A 31 -9.78 13.23 -1.34
C ALA A 31 -9.46 12.10 -2.32
N VAL A 32 -8.28 11.49 -2.21
CA VAL A 32 -7.87 10.40 -3.10
C VAL A 32 -8.83 9.21 -3.08
N PHE A 33 -9.40 8.89 -1.92
CA PHE A 33 -10.36 7.79 -1.78
C PHE A 33 -11.70 8.15 -2.42
N ASP A 34 -12.19 9.37 -2.24
CA ASP A 34 -13.42 9.82 -2.88
C ASP A 34 -13.28 10.02 -4.40
N ILE A 35 -12.05 10.30 -4.89
CA ILE A 35 -11.76 10.45 -6.32
C ILE A 35 -11.66 9.07 -7.00
N TYR A 36 -10.88 8.14 -6.44
CA TYR A 36 -10.48 6.90 -7.14
C TYR A 36 -11.16 5.62 -6.60
N PHE A 37 -11.63 5.63 -5.34
CA PHE A 37 -12.01 4.43 -4.57
C PHE A 37 -13.43 4.55 -4.01
N SER A 38 -14.37 4.85 -4.90
CA SER A 38 -15.78 4.94 -4.54
C SER A 38 -16.39 3.55 -4.39
N SER A 39 -17.36 3.40 -3.47
CA SER A 39 -17.98 2.09 -3.20
C SER A 39 -18.65 1.51 -4.46
N PRO A 40 -18.38 0.24 -4.82
CA PRO A 40 -19.06 -0.42 -5.94
C PRO A 40 -20.52 -0.76 -5.61
N LEU A 41 -20.84 -0.90 -4.33
CA LEU A 41 -22.13 -1.36 -3.81
C LEU A 41 -23.24 -0.33 -3.95
N ASP A 42 -24.37 -0.79 -4.48
CA ASP A 42 -25.62 -0.07 -4.60
C ASP A 42 -26.77 -0.77 -3.85
N GLN A 43 -27.84 -0.02 -3.67
CA GLN A 43 -29.06 -0.45 -2.99
C GLN A 43 -30.30 -0.11 -3.83
N GLY A 44 -31.40 -0.81 -3.55
CA GLY A 44 -32.70 -0.58 -4.20
C GLY A 44 -32.91 -1.36 -5.50
N MET A 45 -32.03 -2.30 -5.83
CA MET A 45 -32.16 -3.16 -7.01
C MET A 45 -33.27 -4.19 -6.85
N ARG A 46 -33.95 -4.47 -7.96
CA ARG A 46 -34.82 -5.64 -8.05
C ARG A 46 -33.99 -6.91 -8.15
N PHE A 47 -34.29 -7.90 -7.31
CA PHE A 47 -33.69 -9.23 -7.44
C PHE A 47 -34.13 -9.92 -8.74
N ILE A 48 -33.15 -10.41 -9.49
CA ILE A 48 -33.37 -11.17 -10.72
C ILE A 48 -33.04 -12.64 -10.46
N ARG A 49 -34.02 -13.51 -10.65
CA ARG A 49 -33.87 -14.96 -10.53
C ARG A 49 -33.05 -15.49 -11.70
N SER A 50 -32.02 -16.30 -11.41
CA SER A 50 -31.12 -16.85 -12.44
C SER A 50 -31.86 -17.76 -13.44
N THR A 51 -32.58 -18.76 -12.95
CA THR A 51 -33.41 -19.67 -13.73
C THR A 51 -34.59 -20.19 -12.91
N ARG A 52 -35.67 -20.57 -13.59
CA ARG A 52 -36.83 -21.25 -12.97
C ARG A 52 -36.67 -22.77 -12.92
N ASN A 53 -35.81 -23.32 -13.78
CA ASN A 53 -35.60 -24.75 -13.93
C ASN A 53 -34.12 -25.08 -13.65
N PRO A 54 -33.67 -24.99 -12.39
CA PRO A 54 -32.28 -25.25 -12.07
C PRO A 54 -31.91 -26.73 -12.28
N PRO A 55 -30.68 -27.03 -12.76
CA PRO A 55 -30.22 -28.40 -12.89
C PRO A 55 -30.05 -29.11 -11.54
N ALA A 56 -29.63 -28.39 -10.51
CA ALA A 56 -29.35 -28.89 -9.17
C ALA A 56 -30.37 -28.35 -8.16
N LYS A 57 -30.61 -29.13 -7.11
CA LYS A 57 -31.34 -28.66 -5.91
C LYS A 57 -30.40 -28.02 -4.90
N ARG A 58 -29.15 -28.49 -4.88
CA ARG A 58 -28.16 -28.07 -3.91
C ARG A 58 -26.76 -28.03 -4.49
N ILE A 59 -25.93 -27.20 -3.87
CA ILE A 59 -24.53 -27.03 -4.24
C ILE A 59 -23.61 -27.17 -3.03
N VAL A 60 -22.51 -27.90 -3.20
CA VAL A 60 -21.44 -28.03 -2.21
C VAL A 60 -20.20 -27.31 -2.74
N ILE A 61 -19.73 -26.32 -1.98
CA ILE A 61 -18.65 -25.43 -2.34
C ILE A 61 -17.49 -25.70 -1.39
N PHE A 62 -16.37 -26.18 -1.93
CA PHE A 62 -15.11 -26.32 -1.23
C PHE A 62 -14.19 -25.15 -1.61
N VAL A 63 -13.80 -24.34 -0.64
CA VAL A 63 -12.79 -23.29 -0.82
C VAL A 63 -11.55 -23.68 -0.03
N ALA A 64 -10.50 -24.08 -0.75
CA ALA A 64 -9.20 -24.43 -0.21
C ALA A 64 -8.32 -23.18 -0.15
N ASP A 65 -8.34 -22.48 0.97
CA ASP A 65 -7.68 -21.19 1.16
C ASP A 65 -6.19 -21.28 0.84
N GLY A 66 -5.65 -20.29 0.13
CA GLY A 66 -4.24 -20.21 -0.25
C GLY A 66 -3.75 -21.25 -1.27
N LEU A 67 -4.64 -22.00 -1.93
CA LEU A 67 -4.27 -23.01 -2.93
C LEU A 67 -4.02 -22.38 -4.31
N ARG A 68 -2.75 -22.13 -4.61
CA ARG A 68 -2.32 -21.62 -5.93
C ARG A 68 -2.45 -22.68 -7.04
N ALA A 69 -2.86 -22.24 -8.23
CA ALA A 69 -3.09 -23.12 -9.39
C ALA A 69 -1.83 -23.92 -9.80
N GLU A 70 -0.66 -23.27 -9.79
CA GLU A 70 0.63 -23.90 -10.12
C GLU A 70 0.92 -25.13 -9.24
N ALA A 71 0.50 -25.12 -7.97
CA ALA A 71 0.80 -26.20 -7.05
C ALA A 71 0.08 -27.51 -7.41
N VAL A 72 -0.96 -27.47 -8.22
CA VAL A 72 -1.81 -28.64 -8.54
C VAL A 72 -1.95 -28.91 -10.04
N LEU A 73 -1.72 -27.89 -10.89
CA LEU A 73 -1.75 -28.00 -12.36
C LEU A 73 -0.37 -28.29 -12.96
N ASP A 74 0.52 -28.95 -12.21
CA ASP A 74 1.79 -29.45 -12.74
C ASP A 74 1.57 -30.54 -13.81
N LYS A 75 2.66 -31.01 -14.45
CA LYS A 75 2.58 -31.94 -15.60
C LYS A 75 1.79 -33.23 -15.33
N ASN A 76 1.73 -33.71 -14.08
CA ASN A 76 1.11 -34.99 -13.76
C ASN A 76 -0.08 -34.88 -12.79
N MET A 77 -0.29 -33.72 -12.17
CA MET A 77 -1.32 -33.44 -11.16
C MET A 77 -1.30 -34.47 -10.01
N GLU A 78 -0.10 -34.91 -9.60
CA GLU A 78 0.10 -36.00 -8.62
C GLU A 78 -0.42 -35.64 -7.23
N ARG A 79 -0.54 -34.35 -6.93
CA ARG A 79 -1.00 -33.85 -5.62
C ARG A 79 -2.51 -33.93 -5.44
N ILE A 80 -3.27 -34.09 -6.54
CA ILE A 80 -4.75 -34.06 -6.53
C ILE A 80 -5.37 -35.22 -7.35
N PRO A 81 -5.11 -36.49 -7.00
CA PRO A 81 -5.54 -37.64 -7.80
C PRO A 81 -7.07 -37.74 -8.01
N PHE A 82 -7.88 -37.38 -7.02
CA PHE A 82 -9.34 -37.37 -7.16
C PHE A 82 -9.79 -36.26 -8.10
N LEU A 83 -9.37 -35.01 -7.86
CA LEU A 83 -9.75 -33.89 -8.73
C LEU A 83 -9.25 -34.13 -10.15
N LYS A 84 -8.02 -34.63 -10.34
CA LYS A 84 -7.52 -35.04 -11.67
C LYS A 84 -8.51 -35.97 -12.39
N THR A 85 -9.03 -36.98 -11.69
CA THR A 85 -10.04 -37.88 -12.26
C THR A 85 -11.31 -37.12 -12.65
N VAL A 86 -11.74 -36.13 -11.84
CA VAL A 86 -12.87 -35.25 -12.15
C VAL A 86 -12.59 -34.42 -13.41
N LEU A 87 -11.43 -33.78 -13.49
CA LEU A 87 -10.97 -32.97 -14.62
C LEU A 87 -10.96 -33.76 -15.95
N GLU A 88 -10.54 -35.02 -15.89
CA GLU A 88 -10.39 -35.87 -17.07
C GLU A 88 -11.72 -36.51 -17.54
N SER A 89 -12.67 -36.76 -16.64
CA SER A 89 -13.80 -37.66 -16.94
C SER A 89 -15.19 -37.21 -16.52
N LYS A 90 -15.33 -36.31 -15.54
CA LYS A 90 -16.62 -36.05 -14.87
C LYS A 90 -17.02 -34.58 -14.75
N GLY A 91 -16.10 -33.65 -14.94
CA GLY A 91 -16.33 -32.23 -14.68
C GLY A 91 -15.85 -31.29 -15.78
N SER A 92 -15.88 -30.01 -15.45
CA SER A 92 -15.26 -28.91 -16.20
C SER A 92 -14.31 -28.15 -15.28
N TRP A 93 -13.25 -27.59 -15.84
CA TRP A 93 -12.20 -26.97 -15.04
C TRP A 93 -11.45 -25.85 -15.78
N GLY A 94 -10.78 -25.01 -14.99
CA GLY A 94 -9.93 -23.94 -15.47
C GLY A 94 -9.13 -23.29 -14.34
N VAL A 95 -8.51 -22.16 -14.66
CA VAL A 95 -7.94 -21.24 -13.67
C VAL A 95 -8.94 -20.14 -13.39
N ALA A 96 -9.26 -19.94 -12.11
CA ALA A 96 -9.96 -18.74 -11.67
C ALA A 96 -8.92 -17.64 -11.44
N HIS A 97 -9.14 -16.52 -12.12
CA HIS A 97 -8.31 -15.33 -11.99
C HIS A 97 -8.89 -14.42 -10.90
N THR A 98 -8.29 -14.44 -9.72
CA THR A 98 -8.60 -13.50 -8.64
C THR A 98 -7.96 -12.14 -8.92
N ARG A 99 -8.42 -11.13 -8.19
CA ARG A 99 -7.80 -9.82 -8.17
C ARG A 99 -7.21 -9.60 -6.79
N VAL A 100 -6.17 -8.79 -6.80
CA VAL A 100 -5.52 -8.30 -5.59
C VAL A 100 -6.50 -7.41 -4.79
N PRO A 101 -6.25 -7.03 -3.53
CA PRO A 101 -5.34 -7.72 -2.64
C PRO A 101 -5.85 -9.15 -2.52
N THR A 102 -4.95 -10.10 -2.78
CA THR A 102 -5.24 -11.53 -2.74
C THR A 102 -5.23 -11.93 -1.26
N GLU A 103 -6.22 -11.41 -0.54
CA GLU A 103 -6.47 -11.64 0.88
C GLU A 103 -7.76 -12.43 0.98
N SER A 104 -7.90 -13.24 2.03
CA SER A 104 -8.96 -14.23 2.09
C SER A 104 -10.36 -13.59 2.00
N ARG A 105 -10.60 -12.47 2.72
CA ARG A 105 -11.90 -11.78 2.68
C ARG A 105 -12.28 -11.28 1.26
N PRO A 106 -11.48 -10.42 0.59
CA PRO A 106 -11.77 -10.01 -0.79
C PRO A 106 -11.99 -11.17 -1.76
N GLY A 107 -11.21 -12.25 -1.67
CA GLY A 107 -11.36 -13.43 -2.52
C GLY A 107 -12.70 -14.13 -2.29
N HIS A 108 -13.11 -14.31 -1.03
CA HIS A 108 -14.40 -14.89 -0.69
C HIS A 108 -15.60 -14.02 -1.10
N VAL A 109 -15.47 -12.69 -0.98
CA VAL A 109 -16.50 -11.75 -1.47
C VAL A 109 -16.63 -11.84 -2.99
N ALA A 110 -15.51 -11.92 -3.73
CA ALA A 110 -15.54 -12.13 -5.18
C ALA A 110 -16.24 -13.44 -5.55
N LEU A 111 -15.89 -14.54 -4.88
CA LEU A 111 -16.46 -15.87 -5.13
C LEU A 111 -17.98 -15.94 -4.90
N LEU A 112 -18.48 -15.31 -3.84
CA LEU A 112 -19.86 -15.52 -3.37
C LEU A 112 -20.79 -14.34 -3.68
N ALA A 113 -20.27 -13.12 -3.86
CA ALA A 113 -21.07 -11.93 -4.19
C ALA A 113 -20.88 -11.43 -5.63
N GLY A 114 -19.82 -11.88 -6.31
CA GLY A 114 -19.55 -11.48 -7.70
C GLY A 114 -19.08 -10.03 -7.82
N ILE A 115 -18.48 -9.48 -6.76
CA ILE A 115 -17.93 -8.12 -6.74
C ILE A 115 -16.48 -8.15 -6.28
N TYR A 116 -15.69 -7.22 -6.79
CA TYR A 116 -14.39 -6.91 -6.18
C TYR A 116 -14.62 -5.90 -5.07
N GLU A 117 -14.13 -6.17 -3.86
CA GLU A 117 -14.14 -5.17 -2.78
C GLU A 117 -13.33 -3.92 -3.18
N ASP A 118 -13.54 -2.81 -2.50
CA ASP A 118 -12.72 -1.60 -2.70
C ASP A 118 -11.58 -1.54 -1.65
N PRO A 119 -10.36 -1.04 -1.99
CA PRO A 119 -9.26 -0.94 -1.02
C PRO A 119 -9.62 -0.20 0.25
N SER A 120 -10.48 0.81 0.17
CA SER A 120 -10.91 1.61 1.31
C SER A 120 -11.73 0.81 2.32
N ALA A 121 -12.37 -0.29 1.91
CA ALA A 121 -13.07 -1.20 2.82
C ALA A 121 -12.11 -1.92 3.76
N ILE A 122 -10.84 -2.10 3.37
CA ILE A 122 -9.78 -2.69 4.21
C ILE A 122 -9.30 -1.69 5.27
N LEU A 123 -9.26 -0.40 4.93
CA LEU A 123 -8.88 0.69 5.86
C LEU A 123 -9.92 0.94 6.96
N LYS A 124 -11.17 0.54 6.75
CA LYS A 124 -12.28 0.67 7.70
C LYS A 124 -12.39 -0.50 8.69
N GLY A 125 -11.61 -1.57 8.49
CA GLY A 125 -11.56 -2.73 9.39
C GLY A 125 -10.92 -3.94 8.71
N TRP A 126 -9.87 -4.50 9.33
CA TRP A 126 -9.14 -5.66 8.79
C TRP A 126 -9.90 -6.99 8.96
N LYS A 127 -10.70 -7.14 10.03
CA LYS A 127 -11.42 -8.39 10.36
C LYS A 127 -12.95 -8.32 10.23
N ALA A 128 -13.53 -7.15 10.00
CA ALA A 128 -14.97 -6.96 9.87
C ALA A 128 -15.26 -6.21 8.58
N ASN A 129 -16.26 -6.65 7.80
CA ASN A 129 -16.69 -5.91 6.62
C ASN A 129 -17.52 -4.69 7.07
N PRO A 130 -17.09 -3.45 6.78
CA PRO A 130 -17.83 -2.26 7.18
C PRO A 130 -19.02 -1.95 6.27
N VAL A 131 -19.21 -2.70 5.17
CA VAL A 131 -20.28 -2.45 4.19
C VAL A 131 -21.01 -3.76 3.87
N ASN A 132 -22.33 -3.77 4.09
CA ASN A 132 -23.16 -4.93 3.79
C ASN A 132 -23.26 -5.15 2.28
N PHE A 133 -23.20 -6.42 1.88
CA PHE A 133 -23.34 -6.83 0.48
C PHE A 133 -24.20 -8.10 0.40
N ASP A 134 -24.75 -8.33 -0.77
CA ASP A 134 -25.59 -9.48 -1.08
C ASP A 134 -24.74 -10.61 -1.70
N SER A 135 -25.07 -11.86 -1.42
CA SER A 135 -24.28 -13.02 -1.86
C SER A 135 -25.16 -14.25 -2.15
N VAL A 136 -24.56 -15.26 -2.78
CA VAL A 136 -25.18 -16.58 -2.99
C VAL A 136 -25.67 -17.20 -1.69
N ILE A 137 -24.97 -16.97 -0.57
CA ILE A 137 -25.40 -17.45 0.75
C ILE A 137 -26.66 -16.71 1.20
N ASN A 138 -26.73 -15.38 1.02
CA ASN A 138 -27.90 -14.59 1.39
C ASN A 138 -29.14 -14.96 0.55
N GLN A 139 -28.95 -15.20 -0.75
CA GLN A 139 -29.99 -15.56 -1.70
C GLN A 139 -30.40 -17.04 -1.68
N SER A 140 -29.69 -17.88 -0.90
CA SER A 140 -30.02 -19.31 -0.76
C SER A 140 -31.35 -19.52 -0.04
N SER A 141 -31.99 -20.66 -0.30
CA SER A 141 -33.13 -21.13 0.50
C SER A 141 -32.68 -21.51 1.91
N SER A 142 -31.51 -22.15 2.00
CA SER A 142 -30.83 -22.50 3.24
C SER A 142 -29.34 -22.67 2.97
N ALA A 143 -28.52 -22.20 3.90
CA ALA A 143 -27.06 -22.31 3.83
C ALA A 143 -26.49 -22.95 5.10
N TRP A 144 -25.63 -23.94 4.93
CA TRP A 144 -24.80 -24.50 6.00
C TRP A 144 -23.35 -24.22 5.70
N CYS A 145 -22.70 -23.49 6.60
CA CYS A 145 -21.34 -22.99 6.40
C CYS A 145 -20.42 -23.47 7.53
N TRP A 146 -19.27 -24.02 7.17
CA TRP A 146 -18.25 -24.52 8.09
C TRP A 146 -16.88 -23.93 7.79
N GLY A 147 -16.12 -23.56 8.82
CA GLY A 147 -14.74 -23.08 8.66
C GLY A 147 -14.36 -21.97 9.64
N SER A 148 -13.52 -21.04 9.19
CA SER A 148 -12.95 -19.98 10.04
C SER A 148 -14.01 -18.97 10.45
N PRO A 149 -14.04 -18.54 11.72
CA PRO A 149 -14.94 -17.48 12.16
C PRO A 149 -14.70 -16.15 11.41
N ASP A 150 -13.46 -15.86 10.99
CA ASP A 150 -13.12 -14.61 10.29
C ASP A 150 -13.75 -14.54 8.89
N ILE A 151 -13.95 -15.68 8.22
CA ILE A 151 -14.59 -15.76 6.90
C ILE A 151 -16.11 -15.91 7.01
N LEU A 152 -16.59 -16.82 7.87
CA LEU A 152 -18.02 -17.10 7.97
C LEU A 152 -18.81 -15.86 8.42
N ASN A 153 -18.27 -15.09 9.36
CA ASN A 153 -18.97 -13.91 9.88
C ASN A 153 -19.16 -12.80 8.85
N VAL A 154 -18.38 -12.77 7.76
CA VAL A 154 -18.53 -11.80 6.66
C VAL A 154 -19.92 -11.92 6.01
N PHE A 155 -20.50 -13.12 5.95
CA PHE A 155 -21.78 -13.39 5.29
C PHE A 155 -22.99 -13.45 6.25
N LYS A 156 -22.78 -13.27 7.57
CA LYS A 156 -23.83 -13.46 8.61
C LYS A 156 -24.54 -12.18 9.07
N HIS A 157 -24.14 -11.00 8.59
CA HIS A 157 -24.49 -9.75 9.28
C HIS A 157 -26.01 -9.48 9.41
N ASP A 158 -26.84 -10.01 8.52
CA ASP A 158 -28.31 -9.80 8.56
C ASP A 158 -29.03 -10.76 9.54
N ASN A 159 -28.33 -11.65 10.25
CA ASN A 159 -28.90 -12.65 11.17
C ASN A 159 -30.06 -13.45 10.57
N LEU A 160 -29.94 -13.78 9.27
CA LEU A 160 -30.97 -14.52 8.56
C LEU A 160 -31.07 -15.95 9.10
N SER A 161 -32.28 -16.39 9.45
CA SER A 161 -32.53 -17.66 10.13
C SER A 161 -32.19 -18.89 9.30
N HIS A 162 -32.13 -18.76 7.97
CA HIS A 162 -31.79 -19.84 7.05
C HIS A 162 -30.28 -20.01 6.83
N ILE A 163 -29.44 -19.21 7.50
CA ILE A 163 -27.98 -19.32 7.45
C ILE A 163 -27.45 -19.93 8.75
N HIS A 164 -26.97 -21.16 8.64
CA HIS A 164 -26.40 -21.95 9.73
C HIS A 164 -24.88 -21.93 9.63
N MET A 165 -24.19 -21.50 10.69
CA MET A 165 -22.73 -21.40 10.70
C MET A 165 -22.14 -22.14 11.88
N SER A 166 -21.14 -22.98 11.60
CA SER A 166 -20.34 -23.68 12.60
C SER A 166 -18.87 -23.34 12.36
N SER A 167 -18.21 -22.76 13.36
CA SER A 167 -16.78 -22.45 13.31
C SER A 167 -16.02 -23.06 14.48
N TYR A 168 -14.74 -23.35 14.25
CA TYR A 168 -13.79 -23.66 15.31
C TYR A 168 -13.41 -22.37 16.08
N SER A 169 -12.80 -22.52 17.27
CA SER A 169 -12.30 -21.36 18.02
C SER A 169 -11.20 -20.64 17.24
N ALA A 170 -11.19 -19.31 17.26
CA ALA A 170 -10.11 -18.51 16.67
C ALA A 170 -8.74 -18.84 17.30
N ASP A 171 -8.70 -19.35 18.53
CA ASP A 171 -7.46 -19.78 19.19
C ASP A 171 -6.80 -21.00 18.51
N LEU A 172 -7.53 -21.73 17.67
CA LEU A 172 -7.01 -22.87 16.90
C LEU A 172 -6.31 -22.43 15.61
N GLU A 173 -6.38 -21.15 15.23
CA GLU A 173 -5.70 -20.57 14.07
C GLU A 173 -4.22 -20.18 14.39
N ASP A 174 -3.53 -20.95 15.23
CA ASP A 174 -2.11 -20.71 15.54
C ASP A 174 -1.20 -21.32 14.46
N PHE A 175 -0.62 -20.45 13.63
CA PHE A 175 0.34 -20.78 12.56
C PHE A 175 1.61 -21.51 13.04
N GLY A 176 1.86 -21.58 14.36
CA GLY A 176 3.03 -22.22 14.96
C GLY A 176 2.85 -23.70 15.34
N GLU A 177 1.63 -24.24 15.32
CA GLU A 177 1.41 -25.67 15.61
C GLU A 177 1.70 -26.55 14.38
N LYS A 178 2.24 -27.76 14.63
CA LYS A 178 2.81 -28.64 13.59
C LYS A 178 1.78 -29.32 12.67
N ASP A 179 0.48 -29.15 12.89
CA ASP A 179 -0.56 -29.87 12.12
C ASP A 179 -1.67 -28.95 11.60
N SER A 180 -1.37 -28.18 10.56
CA SER A 180 -2.33 -27.29 9.88
C SER A 180 -3.57 -28.01 9.33
N ARG A 181 -3.48 -29.34 9.12
CA ARG A 181 -4.58 -30.22 8.68
C ARG A 181 -5.71 -30.32 9.70
N ALA A 182 -5.46 -30.04 10.97
CA ALA A 182 -6.45 -30.17 12.03
C ALA A 182 -7.69 -29.29 11.79
N LEU A 183 -7.50 -28.10 11.20
CA LEU A 183 -8.57 -27.17 10.85
C LEU A 183 -9.46 -27.73 9.74
N ASP A 184 -8.86 -28.27 8.69
CA ASP A 184 -9.58 -28.89 7.57
C ASP A 184 -10.31 -30.17 8.05
N LEU A 185 -9.65 -30.98 8.88
CA LEU A 185 -10.24 -32.16 9.49
C LEU A 185 -11.46 -31.82 10.36
N TRP A 186 -11.41 -30.72 11.11
CA TRP A 186 -12.56 -30.26 11.90
C TRP A 186 -13.76 -29.99 10.99
N VAL A 187 -13.56 -29.26 9.88
CA VAL A 187 -14.63 -28.95 8.92
C VAL A 187 -15.23 -30.23 8.35
N PHE A 188 -14.38 -31.16 7.90
CA PHE A 188 -14.86 -32.43 7.36
C PHE A 188 -15.64 -33.26 8.39
N ASN A 189 -15.15 -33.35 9.63
CA ASN A 189 -15.85 -34.07 10.71
C ASN A 189 -17.23 -33.47 11.03
N GLU A 190 -17.36 -32.14 11.04
CA GLU A 190 -18.65 -31.48 11.27
C GLU A 190 -19.64 -31.73 10.13
N VAL A 191 -19.16 -31.77 8.89
CA VAL A 191 -19.98 -32.11 7.72
C VAL A 191 -20.40 -33.57 7.74
N GLU A 192 -19.50 -34.49 8.09
CA GLU A 192 -19.83 -35.91 8.28
C GLU A 192 -20.92 -36.10 9.36
N LYS A 193 -20.78 -35.46 10.52
CA LYS A 193 -21.81 -35.46 11.58
C LYS A 193 -23.14 -34.90 11.10
N PHE A 194 -23.12 -33.81 10.35
CA PHE A 194 -24.33 -33.21 9.78
C PHE A 194 -25.04 -34.17 8.83
N LEU A 195 -24.31 -34.81 7.91
CA LEU A 195 -24.89 -35.76 6.96
C LEU A 195 -25.43 -37.02 7.66
N GLU A 196 -24.74 -37.54 8.67
CA GLU A 196 -25.24 -38.64 9.49
C GLU A 196 -26.53 -38.27 10.23
N TRP A 197 -26.56 -37.07 10.84
CA TRP A 197 -27.72 -36.55 11.54
C TRP A 197 -28.91 -36.40 10.59
N LYS A 198 -28.69 -35.79 9.41
CA LYS A 198 -29.70 -35.65 8.35
C LYS A 198 -30.24 -37.02 7.93
N SER A 199 -29.37 -37.98 7.64
CA SER A 199 -29.79 -39.31 7.19
C SER A 199 -30.68 -40.00 8.24
N LYS A 200 -30.28 -39.99 9.52
CA LYS A 200 -31.08 -40.54 10.63
C LYS A 200 -32.43 -39.82 10.79
N MET A 201 -32.44 -38.51 10.61
CA MET A 201 -33.63 -37.67 10.72
C MET A 201 -34.65 -37.97 9.60
N CYS A 202 -34.16 -38.14 8.38
CA CYS A 202 -34.95 -38.51 7.20
C CYS A 202 -35.46 -39.96 7.27
N GLU A 203 -34.68 -40.89 7.81
CA GLU A 203 -35.11 -42.28 8.06
C GLU A 203 -36.31 -42.36 9.01
N ASN A 204 -36.36 -41.46 10.01
CA ASN A 204 -37.46 -41.37 10.97
C ASN A 204 -38.74 -40.69 10.40
N GLN A 205 -38.81 -40.42 9.08
CA GLN A 205 -39.96 -39.83 8.38
C GLN A 205 -40.48 -38.54 9.01
N THR A 206 -39.58 -37.70 9.51
CA THR A 206 -39.93 -36.37 10.01
C THR A 206 -40.30 -35.45 8.84
N SER A 207 -41.31 -34.58 9.02
CA SER A 207 -41.69 -33.54 8.03
C SER A 207 -40.57 -32.54 7.75
N GLU A 208 -39.49 -32.60 8.53
CA GLU A 208 -38.30 -31.77 8.41
C GLU A 208 -37.33 -32.29 7.34
N CYS A 209 -37.49 -33.51 6.80
CA CYS A 209 -36.64 -34.01 5.70
C CYS A 209 -36.87 -33.23 4.38
N ASP A 210 -38.12 -32.84 4.11
CA ASP A 210 -38.51 -32.06 2.93
C ASP A 210 -37.77 -30.72 2.83
N PHE A 211 -37.33 -30.18 3.98
CA PHE A 211 -36.53 -28.95 4.05
C PHE A 211 -35.16 -29.11 3.37
N PHE A 212 -34.49 -30.25 3.57
CA PHE A 212 -33.18 -30.53 2.95
C PHE A 212 -33.30 -30.88 1.46
N ASP A 213 -34.45 -31.44 1.06
CA ASP A 213 -34.73 -31.83 -0.32
C ASP A 213 -35.36 -30.73 -1.17
N ALA A 214 -35.64 -29.57 -0.56
CA ALA A 214 -35.97 -28.33 -1.24
C ALA A 214 -34.82 -27.83 -2.13
N GLY A 215 -35.17 -27.08 -3.18
CA GLY A 215 -34.19 -26.46 -4.07
C GLY A 215 -33.64 -25.14 -3.52
N GLY A 216 -32.41 -24.80 -3.92
CA GLY A 216 -31.75 -23.56 -3.52
C GLY A 216 -30.81 -23.69 -2.31
N ASN A 217 -30.41 -24.91 -1.95
CA ASN A 217 -29.60 -25.18 -0.76
C ASN A 217 -28.09 -25.03 -1.05
N VAL A 218 -27.36 -24.40 -0.13
CA VAL A 218 -25.91 -24.16 -0.23
C VAL A 218 -25.18 -24.82 0.94
N PHE A 219 -24.12 -25.56 0.64
CA PHE A 219 -23.20 -26.13 1.61
C PHE A 219 -21.82 -25.53 1.36
N PHE A 220 -21.33 -24.69 2.27
CA PHE A 220 -20.08 -23.96 2.11
C PHE A 220 -19.04 -24.47 3.10
N LEU A 221 -17.92 -24.99 2.58
CA LEU A 221 -16.81 -25.53 3.36
C LEU A 221 -15.56 -24.69 3.09
N HIS A 222 -15.15 -23.93 4.10
CA HIS A 222 -13.92 -23.15 4.08
C HIS A 222 -12.78 -23.93 4.74
N LEU A 223 -11.75 -24.24 3.98
CA LEU A 223 -10.62 -25.10 4.35
C LEU A 223 -9.34 -24.25 4.46
N LEU A 224 -8.97 -23.88 5.68
CA LEU A 224 -7.88 -22.94 5.99
C LEU A 224 -6.48 -23.59 6.03
N GLY A 225 -6.39 -24.92 6.14
CA GLY A 225 -5.14 -25.57 6.48
C GLY A 225 -4.04 -25.39 5.43
N ILE A 226 -4.38 -25.22 4.15
CA ILE A 226 -3.40 -25.07 3.05
C ILE A 226 -2.74 -23.69 3.14
N ASP A 227 -3.52 -22.63 3.36
CA ASP A 227 -2.99 -21.28 3.61
C ASP A 227 -2.08 -21.26 4.85
N THR A 228 -2.53 -21.84 5.97
CA THR A 228 -1.73 -21.99 7.20
C THR A 228 -0.40 -22.70 6.93
N ALA A 229 -0.42 -23.79 6.15
CA ALA A 229 0.80 -24.49 5.75
C ALA A 229 1.70 -23.62 4.85
N GLY A 230 1.10 -22.83 3.96
CA GLY A 230 1.79 -21.91 3.06
C GLY A 230 2.53 -20.82 3.80
N HIS A 231 1.90 -20.17 4.78
CA HIS A 231 2.56 -19.17 5.64
C HIS A 231 3.68 -19.78 6.48
N GLY A 232 3.38 -20.87 7.19
CA GLY A 232 4.28 -21.49 8.15
C GLY A 232 5.48 -22.19 7.51
N PHE A 233 5.23 -23.00 6.47
CA PHE A 233 6.23 -23.91 5.89
C PHE A 233 6.62 -23.60 4.44
N LYS A 234 5.89 -22.72 3.76
CA LYS A 234 6.08 -22.30 2.35
C LYS A 234 5.50 -23.29 1.32
N PRO A 235 5.07 -22.84 0.14
CA PRO A 235 4.33 -23.69 -0.83
C PRO A 235 5.07 -24.89 -1.45
N HIS A 236 6.39 -24.95 -1.31
CA HIS A 236 7.21 -26.08 -1.79
C HIS A 236 7.55 -27.08 -0.69
N SER A 237 7.04 -26.88 0.52
CA SER A 237 7.30 -27.75 1.67
C SER A 237 6.52 -29.06 1.59
N LYS A 238 6.99 -30.03 2.38
CA LYS A 238 6.32 -31.32 2.52
C LYS A 238 4.93 -31.13 3.15
N GLU A 239 4.84 -30.27 4.15
CA GLU A 239 3.63 -29.96 4.92
C GLU A 239 2.53 -29.37 4.02
N TYR A 240 2.89 -28.44 3.12
CA TYR A 240 1.94 -27.86 2.15
C TYR A 240 1.43 -28.93 1.17
N VAL A 241 2.32 -29.75 0.62
CA VAL A 241 1.98 -30.81 -0.33
C VAL A 241 1.12 -31.90 0.30
N GLU A 242 1.48 -32.37 1.50
CA GLU A 242 0.69 -33.37 2.23
C GLU A 242 -0.70 -32.85 2.59
N ASN A 243 -0.85 -31.55 2.88
CA ASN A 243 -2.18 -31.00 3.12
C ASN A 243 -3.05 -30.91 1.85
N ILE A 244 -2.46 -30.56 0.70
CA ILE A 244 -3.18 -30.62 -0.60
C ILE A 244 -3.73 -32.02 -0.84
N GLN A 245 -2.91 -33.05 -0.65
CA GLN A 245 -3.30 -34.45 -0.85
C GLN A 245 -4.39 -34.88 0.15
N PHE A 246 -4.28 -34.45 1.41
CA PHE A 246 -5.29 -34.69 2.44
C PHE A 246 -6.64 -34.07 2.06
N VAL A 247 -6.64 -32.81 1.62
CA VAL A 247 -7.85 -32.13 1.16
C VAL A 247 -8.48 -32.84 -0.04
N ASP A 248 -7.69 -33.24 -1.05
CA ASP A 248 -8.19 -33.97 -2.23
C ASP A 248 -8.89 -35.29 -1.84
N GLU A 249 -8.29 -36.07 -0.92
CA GLU A 249 -8.87 -37.31 -0.40
C GLU A 249 -10.18 -37.08 0.36
N LYS A 250 -10.23 -36.02 1.18
CA LYS A 250 -11.43 -35.70 1.95
C LYS A 250 -12.54 -35.12 1.09
N VAL A 251 -12.23 -34.31 0.07
CA VAL A 251 -13.20 -33.83 -0.93
C VAL A 251 -13.86 -35.00 -1.65
N LYS A 252 -13.09 -36.04 -2.03
CA LYS A 252 -13.65 -37.29 -2.58
C LYS A 252 -14.66 -37.93 -1.63
N THR A 253 -14.28 -38.09 -0.37
CA THR A 253 -15.09 -38.72 0.68
C THR A 253 -16.40 -37.97 0.89
N ILE A 254 -16.33 -36.65 1.11
CA ILE A 254 -17.52 -35.81 1.30
C ILE A 254 -18.42 -35.83 0.06
N SER A 255 -17.85 -35.77 -1.14
CA SER A 255 -18.63 -35.83 -2.38
C SER A 255 -19.44 -37.13 -2.51
N GLN A 256 -18.85 -38.26 -2.13
CA GLN A 256 -19.51 -39.55 -2.09
C GLN A 256 -20.61 -39.60 -1.00
N LEU A 257 -20.35 -39.04 0.17
CA LEU A 257 -21.33 -38.95 1.25
C LEU A 257 -22.54 -38.09 0.86
N PHE A 258 -22.35 -36.93 0.24
CA PHE A 258 -23.46 -36.12 -0.27
C PHE A 258 -24.27 -36.86 -1.34
N THR A 259 -23.60 -37.56 -2.26
CA THR A 259 -24.29 -38.37 -3.28
C THR A 259 -25.13 -39.47 -2.62
N THR A 260 -24.62 -40.09 -1.56
CA THR A 260 -25.30 -41.19 -0.85
C THR A 260 -26.43 -40.69 0.05
N ALA A 261 -26.24 -39.58 0.76
CA ALA A 261 -27.20 -39.05 1.74
C ALA A 261 -28.43 -38.37 1.10
N PHE A 262 -28.30 -37.87 -0.13
CA PHE A 262 -29.41 -37.29 -0.90
C PHE A 262 -29.95 -38.22 -1.98
N ASN A 263 -29.09 -38.99 -2.64
CA ASN A 263 -29.46 -40.05 -3.58
C ASN A 263 -30.49 -39.66 -4.66
N ASP A 264 -30.36 -38.46 -5.24
CA ASP A 264 -31.30 -37.93 -6.24
C ASP A 264 -30.62 -37.36 -7.50
N ASP A 265 -29.29 -37.46 -7.61
CA ASP A 265 -28.48 -36.87 -8.68
C ASP A 265 -28.72 -35.36 -8.88
N LYS A 266 -29.17 -34.63 -7.84
CA LYS A 266 -29.44 -33.18 -7.87
C LYS A 266 -28.44 -32.35 -7.07
N THR A 267 -27.22 -32.88 -6.87
CA THR A 267 -26.13 -32.17 -6.20
C THR A 267 -25.07 -31.74 -7.21
N ALA A 268 -24.74 -30.44 -7.21
CA ALA A 268 -23.58 -29.90 -7.89
C ALA A 268 -22.44 -29.67 -6.88
N PHE A 269 -21.20 -29.78 -7.35
CA PHE A 269 -20.01 -29.58 -6.53
C PHE A 269 -19.07 -28.59 -7.21
N VAL A 270 -18.47 -27.72 -6.41
CA VAL A 270 -17.46 -26.75 -6.85
C VAL A 270 -16.27 -26.83 -5.90
N PHE A 271 -15.06 -26.94 -6.46
CA PHE A 271 -13.81 -26.84 -5.73
C PHE A 271 -12.99 -25.67 -6.30
N THR A 272 -12.58 -24.76 -5.42
CA THR A 272 -11.81 -23.57 -5.80
C THR A 272 -10.91 -23.08 -4.66
N ALA A 273 -10.16 -22.03 -4.90
CA ALA A 273 -9.55 -21.21 -3.86
C ALA A 273 -9.88 -19.72 -4.06
N ASP A 274 -9.76 -18.97 -2.97
CA ASP A 274 -9.92 -17.53 -2.87
C ASP A 274 -8.67 -16.78 -3.36
N HIS A 275 -7.47 -17.28 -3.01
CA HIS A 275 -6.19 -16.84 -3.55
C HIS A 275 -5.15 -17.96 -3.57
N GLY A 276 -4.00 -17.67 -4.16
CA GLY A 276 -2.80 -18.48 -4.07
C GLY A 276 -1.79 -17.95 -3.04
N MET A 277 -0.53 -18.29 -3.22
CA MET A 277 0.54 -18.01 -2.26
C MET A 277 1.89 -17.85 -2.98
N THR A 278 2.63 -16.79 -2.65
CA THR A 278 4.00 -16.61 -3.16
C THR A 278 4.95 -17.68 -2.62
N ASP A 279 6.09 -17.88 -3.28
CA ASP A 279 7.14 -18.78 -2.77
C ASP A 279 7.66 -18.39 -1.38
N TRP A 280 7.46 -17.14 -0.96
CA TRP A 280 7.81 -16.63 0.37
C TRP A 280 6.77 -16.99 1.44
N GLY A 281 5.68 -17.67 1.09
CA GLY A 281 4.59 -17.96 2.03
C GLY A 281 3.95 -16.68 2.52
N SER A 282 3.62 -15.80 1.57
CA SER A 282 2.90 -14.55 1.77
C SER A 282 1.96 -14.38 0.57
N HIS A 283 0.85 -13.68 0.79
CA HIS A 283 -0.08 -13.24 -0.24
C HIS A 283 -0.50 -11.79 0.04
N GLY A 284 -1.30 -11.22 -0.85
CA GLY A 284 -1.85 -9.86 -0.77
C GLY A 284 -1.43 -8.99 -1.96
N THR A 285 -0.57 -9.52 -2.84
CA THR A 285 0.01 -8.86 -4.02
C THR A 285 -0.28 -9.63 -5.31
N GLY A 286 0.12 -9.09 -6.45
CA GLY A 286 -0.43 -9.44 -7.77
C GLY A 286 0.38 -10.45 -8.55
N SER A 287 1.18 -11.30 -7.89
CA SER A 287 1.92 -12.34 -8.63
C SER A 287 0.96 -13.41 -9.17
N ALA A 288 1.32 -14.06 -10.28
CA ALA A 288 0.51 -15.17 -10.82
C ALA A 288 0.32 -16.29 -9.78
N HIS A 289 1.31 -16.52 -8.91
CA HIS A 289 1.21 -17.49 -7.82
C HIS A 289 0.15 -17.12 -6.77
N GLU A 290 -0.24 -15.85 -6.66
CA GLU A 290 -1.30 -15.37 -5.78
C GLU A 290 -2.63 -15.23 -6.51
N THR A 291 -2.61 -14.81 -7.78
CA THR A 291 -3.82 -14.45 -8.53
C THR A 291 -4.47 -15.60 -9.30
N GLU A 292 -3.76 -16.71 -9.49
CA GLU A 292 -4.27 -17.88 -10.22
C GLU A 292 -4.62 -19.00 -9.24
N THR A 293 -5.90 -19.36 -9.17
CA THR A 293 -6.40 -20.47 -8.37
C THR A 293 -7.04 -21.54 -9.25
N ILE A 294 -7.07 -22.78 -8.78
CA ILE A 294 -7.78 -23.85 -9.50
C ILE A 294 -9.30 -23.64 -9.37
N PHE A 295 -10.05 -23.91 -10.44
CA PHE A 295 -11.51 -23.97 -10.41
C PHE A 295 -12.00 -25.27 -11.06
N VAL A 296 -12.80 -26.05 -10.34
CA VAL A 296 -13.34 -27.33 -10.78
C VAL A 296 -14.80 -27.42 -10.43
N ALA A 297 -15.65 -27.82 -11.37
CA ALA A 297 -17.06 -28.10 -11.13
C ALA A 297 -17.43 -29.50 -11.64
N TRP A 298 -18.33 -30.19 -10.93
CA TRP A 298 -18.88 -31.49 -11.35
C TRP A 298 -20.26 -31.76 -10.73
N GLY A 299 -20.94 -32.81 -11.19
CA GLY A 299 -22.27 -33.19 -10.72
C GLY A 299 -23.40 -32.61 -11.57
N ALA A 300 -24.55 -32.36 -10.93
CA ALA A 300 -25.78 -31.97 -11.62
C ALA A 300 -25.62 -30.67 -12.43
N GLY A 301 -25.92 -30.74 -13.73
CA GLY A 301 -25.91 -29.59 -14.64
C GLY A 301 -24.54 -29.16 -15.16
N ILE A 302 -23.46 -29.89 -14.84
CA ILE A 302 -22.10 -29.55 -15.24
C ILE A 302 -21.70 -30.27 -16.53
N ASN A 303 -21.14 -29.51 -17.46
CA ASN A 303 -20.56 -30.01 -18.70
C ASN A 303 -19.34 -30.88 -18.43
N ARG A 304 -19.23 -32.00 -19.14
CA ARG A 304 -18.09 -32.91 -19.07
C ARG A 304 -17.11 -32.53 -20.19
N SER A 305 -16.05 -31.81 -19.82
CA SER A 305 -15.08 -31.29 -20.78
C SER A 305 -13.68 -31.32 -20.18
N SER A 306 -12.77 -32.04 -20.85
CA SER A 306 -11.34 -32.03 -20.51
C SER A 306 -10.62 -30.74 -20.94
N LYS A 307 -11.28 -29.88 -21.73
CA LYS A 307 -10.72 -28.59 -22.17
C LYS A 307 -10.71 -27.59 -21.01
N LYS A 308 -9.51 -27.09 -20.68
CA LYS A 308 -9.29 -25.97 -19.75
C LYS A 308 -10.06 -24.72 -20.20
N ARG A 309 -10.83 -24.10 -19.30
CA ARG A 309 -11.60 -22.87 -19.52
C ARG A 309 -11.48 -21.92 -18.35
N ASP A 310 -10.67 -20.88 -18.48
CA ASP A 310 -10.44 -19.93 -17.39
C ASP A 310 -11.67 -19.05 -17.14
N VAL A 311 -11.82 -18.59 -15.89
CA VAL A 311 -12.94 -17.74 -15.44
C VAL A 311 -12.42 -16.57 -14.62
N LYS A 312 -13.15 -15.45 -14.57
CA LYS A 312 -12.88 -14.42 -13.56
C LYS A 312 -13.47 -14.93 -12.24
N GLN A 313 -12.81 -14.66 -11.12
CA GLN A 313 -13.31 -15.13 -9.82
C GLN A 313 -14.74 -14.64 -9.51
N ILE A 314 -15.10 -13.43 -9.95
CA ILE A 314 -16.46 -12.87 -9.78
C ILE A 314 -17.54 -13.56 -10.62
N ASP A 315 -17.16 -14.28 -11.69
CA ASP A 315 -18.09 -15.03 -12.54
C ASP A 315 -18.66 -16.26 -11.80
N ILE A 316 -17.99 -16.68 -10.72
CA ILE A 316 -18.38 -17.84 -9.92
C ILE A 316 -19.70 -17.57 -9.18
N ALA A 317 -19.92 -16.37 -8.62
CA ALA A 317 -21.16 -16.09 -7.90
C ALA A 317 -22.45 -16.26 -8.74
N PRO A 318 -22.58 -15.63 -9.94
CA PRO A 318 -23.76 -15.83 -10.78
C PRO A 318 -23.81 -17.25 -11.38
N PHE A 319 -22.66 -17.93 -11.57
CA PHE A 319 -22.61 -19.34 -11.93
C PHE A 319 -23.24 -20.24 -10.85
N LEU A 320 -22.85 -20.08 -9.58
CA LEU A 320 -23.42 -20.81 -8.45
C LEU A 320 -24.94 -20.57 -8.37
N ALA A 321 -25.37 -19.32 -8.50
CA ALA A 321 -26.79 -18.96 -8.50
C ALA A 321 -27.58 -19.71 -9.59
N SER A 322 -27.00 -19.83 -10.80
CA SER A 322 -27.63 -20.49 -11.95
C SER A 322 -27.80 -22.01 -11.78
N LEU A 323 -26.91 -22.67 -11.04
CA LEU A 323 -26.98 -24.11 -10.80
C LEU A 323 -28.17 -24.52 -9.93
N ILE A 324 -28.53 -23.67 -8.96
CA ILE A 324 -29.59 -23.93 -7.98
C ILE A 324 -30.82 -23.03 -8.12
N GLY A 325 -30.82 -22.10 -9.09
CA GLY A 325 -32.02 -21.37 -9.50
C GLY A 325 -32.47 -20.30 -8.51
N ILE A 326 -31.53 -19.72 -7.77
CA ILE A 326 -31.74 -18.61 -6.83
C ILE A 326 -31.54 -17.26 -7.54
N ASN A 327 -31.74 -16.15 -6.84
CA ASN A 327 -31.44 -14.84 -7.40
C ASN A 327 -29.93 -14.67 -7.58
N ILE A 328 -29.55 -13.99 -8.66
CA ILE A 328 -28.17 -13.53 -8.84
C ILE A 328 -27.92 -12.44 -7.79
N PRO A 329 -26.78 -12.48 -7.06
CA PRO A 329 -26.46 -11.42 -6.10
C PRO A 329 -26.59 -10.05 -6.75
N SER A 330 -27.34 -9.15 -6.11
CA SER A 330 -27.82 -7.92 -6.73
C SER A 330 -26.71 -7.03 -7.29
N ASN A 331 -25.58 -6.95 -6.61
CA ASN A 331 -24.42 -6.15 -7.04
C ASN A 331 -23.41 -6.92 -7.92
N SER A 332 -23.67 -8.19 -8.26
CA SER A 332 -22.75 -9.01 -9.04
C SER A 332 -22.39 -8.33 -10.37
N LEU A 333 -21.09 -8.30 -10.68
CA LEU A 333 -20.53 -7.88 -11.96
C LEU A 333 -20.14 -9.07 -12.85
N GLY A 334 -20.32 -10.30 -12.35
CA GLY A 334 -19.90 -11.52 -13.02
C GLY A 334 -20.76 -11.86 -14.25
N GLU A 335 -20.10 -12.47 -15.22
CA GLU A 335 -20.72 -13.03 -16.42
C GLU A 335 -20.82 -14.55 -16.27
N ILE A 336 -21.99 -15.14 -16.53
CA ILE A 336 -22.16 -16.59 -16.32
C ILE A 336 -21.34 -17.38 -17.38
N PRO A 337 -20.40 -18.25 -16.98
CA PRO A 337 -19.62 -19.06 -17.89
C PRO A 337 -20.47 -20.24 -18.40
N LEU A 338 -21.39 -19.98 -19.34
CA LEU A 338 -22.35 -20.96 -19.89
C LEU A 338 -21.70 -22.27 -20.35
N ASP A 339 -20.46 -22.17 -20.80
CA ASP A 339 -19.60 -23.25 -21.22
C ASP A 339 -19.43 -24.38 -20.20
N TYR A 340 -19.56 -24.07 -18.90
CA TYR A 340 -19.53 -25.03 -17.79
C TYR A 340 -20.85 -25.78 -17.59
N LEU A 341 -21.95 -25.35 -18.22
CA LEU A 341 -23.28 -25.90 -18.00
C LEU A 341 -23.66 -26.90 -19.10
N ASP A 342 -24.16 -28.07 -18.71
CA ASP A 342 -24.76 -29.06 -19.61
C ASP A 342 -26.28 -28.98 -19.56
N LEU A 343 -26.81 -28.00 -20.29
CA LEU A 343 -28.24 -27.67 -20.29
C LEU A 343 -28.76 -27.51 -21.73
N PRO A 344 -30.07 -27.73 -21.95
CA PRO A 344 -30.69 -27.38 -23.22
C PRO A 344 -30.45 -25.91 -23.57
N ILE A 345 -30.30 -25.61 -24.86
CA ILE A 345 -30.01 -24.25 -25.35
C ILE A 345 -31.02 -23.20 -24.87
N GLN A 346 -32.29 -23.61 -24.69
CA GLN A 346 -33.33 -22.76 -24.10
C GLN A 346 -32.95 -22.31 -22.69
N SER A 347 -32.56 -23.24 -21.81
CA SER A 347 -32.19 -22.93 -20.43
C SER A 347 -30.92 -22.08 -20.36
N LEU A 348 -29.94 -22.34 -21.25
CA LEU A 348 -28.75 -21.49 -21.37
C LEU A 348 -29.11 -20.06 -21.78
N ALA A 349 -30.03 -19.90 -22.73
CA ALA A 349 -30.49 -18.59 -23.17
C ALA A 349 -31.30 -17.83 -22.10
N GLU A 350 -32.13 -18.54 -21.34
CA GLU A 350 -32.85 -17.97 -20.17
C GLU A 350 -31.86 -17.49 -19.10
N ILE A 351 -30.85 -18.29 -18.76
CA ILE A 351 -29.80 -17.94 -17.79
C ILE A 351 -29.02 -16.71 -18.26
N GLN A 352 -28.58 -16.69 -19.52
CA GLN A 352 -27.84 -15.55 -20.09
C GLN A 352 -28.68 -14.27 -20.09
N PHE A 353 -29.97 -14.39 -20.43
CA PHE A 353 -30.88 -13.25 -20.42
C PHE A 353 -31.09 -12.70 -18.99
N SER A 354 -31.26 -13.57 -17.99
CA SER A 354 -31.34 -13.18 -16.58
C SER A 354 -30.08 -12.47 -16.08
N ASN A 355 -28.88 -12.95 -16.46
CA ASN A 355 -27.62 -12.29 -16.10
C ASN A 355 -27.52 -10.88 -16.71
N MET A 356 -27.90 -10.73 -17.98
CA MET A 356 -27.96 -9.42 -18.63
C MET A 356 -28.96 -8.48 -17.95
N LEU A 357 -30.15 -8.97 -17.59
CA LEU A 357 -31.14 -8.17 -16.87
C LEU A 357 -30.65 -7.70 -15.50
N GLN A 358 -29.92 -8.53 -14.75
CA GLN A 358 -29.34 -8.13 -13.47
C GLN A 358 -28.28 -7.03 -13.63
N LEU A 359 -27.38 -7.16 -14.60
CA LEU A 359 -26.39 -6.12 -14.89
C LEU A 359 -27.05 -4.83 -15.40
N LEU A 360 -28.15 -4.93 -16.16
CA LEU A 360 -28.91 -3.78 -16.65
C LEU A 360 -29.65 -3.05 -15.52
N GLU A 361 -30.16 -3.78 -14.54
CA GLU A 361 -30.76 -3.20 -13.34
C GLU A 361 -29.74 -2.36 -12.57
N LEU A 362 -28.53 -2.91 -12.37
CA LEU A 362 -27.43 -2.21 -11.71
C LEU A 362 -27.02 -0.94 -12.50
N PHE A 363 -26.94 -1.03 -13.84
CA PHE A 363 -26.70 0.12 -14.70
C PHE A 363 -27.77 1.21 -14.54
N ASN A 364 -29.05 0.82 -14.55
CA ASN A 364 -30.16 1.77 -14.45
C ASN A 364 -30.17 2.50 -13.11
N ILE A 365 -29.85 1.83 -12.01
CA ILE A 365 -29.80 2.49 -10.70
C ILE A 365 -28.66 3.50 -10.62
N LYS A 366 -27.46 3.14 -11.09
CA LYS A 366 -26.33 4.08 -11.13
C LYS A 366 -26.64 5.27 -12.04
N ARG A 367 -27.25 5.04 -13.20
CA ARG A 367 -27.68 6.10 -14.13
C ARG A 367 -28.70 7.04 -13.48
N LEU A 368 -29.82 6.50 -13.00
CA LEU A 368 -30.93 7.30 -12.44
C LEU A 368 -30.50 8.10 -11.21
N ARG A 369 -29.66 7.53 -10.35
CA ARG A 369 -29.08 8.27 -9.21
C ARG A 369 -28.20 9.41 -9.68
N THR A 370 -27.38 9.18 -10.70
CA THR A 370 -26.50 10.22 -11.26
C THR A 370 -27.33 11.33 -11.90
N GLU A 371 -28.32 10.97 -12.69
CA GLU A 371 -29.25 11.89 -13.36
C GLU A 371 -30.03 12.75 -12.36
N ALA A 372 -30.51 12.15 -11.24
CA ALA A 372 -31.25 12.87 -10.21
C ALA A 372 -30.41 13.89 -9.42
N ASN A 373 -29.09 13.70 -9.36
CA ASN A 373 -28.20 14.52 -8.54
C ASN A 373 -27.30 15.46 -9.36
N ALA A 374 -27.08 15.19 -10.65
CA ALA A 374 -26.22 16.02 -11.50
C ALA A 374 -26.93 17.29 -11.95
N LEU A 375 -26.27 18.45 -11.81
CA LEU A 375 -26.80 19.73 -12.32
C LEU A 375 -26.77 19.80 -13.86
N VAL A 376 -25.75 19.20 -14.48
CA VAL A 376 -25.70 18.91 -15.91
C VAL A 376 -25.44 17.42 -16.05
N PHE A 377 -26.48 16.67 -16.43
CA PHE A 377 -26.37 15.25 -16.67
C PHE A 377 -25.78 14.99 -18.07
N LEU A 378 -24.67 14.26 -18.11
CA LEU A 378 -24.02 13.79 -19.32
C LEU A 378 -24.26 12.28 -19.45
N PRO A 379 -25.21 11.83 -20.28
CA PRO A 379 -25.48 10.40 -20.41
C PRO A 379 -24.32 9.66 -21.07
N TYR A 380 -24.17 8.39 -20.71
CA TYR A 380 -23.25 7.47 -21.41
C TYR A 380 -23.65 7.34 -22.88
N LYS A 381 -22.66 7.47 -23.78
CA LYS A 381 -22.92 7.47 -25.22
C LYS A 381 -23.36 6.08 -25.68
N GLY A 382 -24.46 6.04 -26.43
CA GLY A 382 -24.95 4.80 -27.08
C GLY A 382 -25.92 3.96 -26.26
N LEU A 383 -26.18 4.30 -24.99
CA LEU A 383 -27.18 3.62 -24.14
C LEU A 383 -28.19 4.63 -23.59
N THR A 384 -29.03 5.18 -24.47
CA THR A 384 -30.19 5.99 -24.03
C THR A 384 -31.32 5.08 -23.56
N SER A 385 -32.29 5.65 -22.84
CA SER A 385 -33.48 4.90 -22.39
C SER A 385 -34.20 4.24 -23.57
N GLU A 386 -34.32 4.93 -24.70
CA GLU A 386 -34.99 4.41 -25.90
C GLU A 386 -34.22 3.22 -26.50
N VAL A 387 -32.89 3.31 -26.58
CA VAL A 387 -32.04 2.22 -27.10
C VAL A 387 -32.14 0.98 -26.20
N ILE A 388 -32.18 1.18 -24.88
CA ILE A 388 -32.33 0.08 -23.91
C ILE A 388 -33.71 -0.57 -24.07
N GLU A 389 -34.78 0.22 -24.17
CA GLU A 389 -36.14 -0.30 -24.36
C GLU A 389 -36.29 -1.06 -25.69
N GLU A 390 -35.74 -0.53 -26.78
CA GLU A 390 -35.73 -1.20 -28.09
C GLU A 390 -34.95 -2.52 -28.02
N LYS A 391 -33.76 -2.52 -27.40
CA LYS A 391 -32.96 -3.73 -27.23
C LYS A 391 -33.68 -4.77 -26.37
N LEU A 392 -34.31 -4.36 -25.27
CA LEU A 392 -35.10 -5.26 -24.43
C LEU A 392 -36.28 -5.88 -25.17
N ALA A 393 -37.01 -5.08 -25.96
CA ALA A 393 -38.11 -5.58 -26.79
C ALA A 393 -37.62 -6.59 -27.84
N PHE A 394 -36.48 -6.32 -28.47
CA PHE A 394 -35.84 -7.22 -29.42
C PHE A 394 -35.43 -8.55 -28.78
N LEU A 395 -34.73 -8.51 -27.64
CA LEU A 395 -34.29 -9.72 -26.91
C LEU A 395 -35.48 -10.53 -26.40
N ALA A 396 -36.51 -9.88 -25.87
CA ALA A 396 -37.76 -10.54 -25.47
C ALA A 396 -38.48 -11.19 -26.66
N GLY A 397 -38.43 -10.54 -27.84
CA GLY A 397 -38.95 -11.09 -29.10
C GLY A 397 -38.19 -12.35 -29.55
N LEU A 398 -36.86 -12.37 -29.42
CA LEU A 398 -36.04 -13.55 -29.71
C LEU A 398 -36.37 -14.72 -28.77
N LEU A 399 -36.55 -14.43 -27.48
CA LEU A 399 -36.95 -15.44 -26.48
C LEU A 399 -38.31 -16.05 -26.83
N LYS A 400 -39.30 -15.20 -27.16
CA LYS A 400 -40.64 -15.65 -27.57
C LYS A 400 -40.66 -16.43 -28.88
N SER A 401 -39.74 -16.11 -29.80
CA SER A 401 -39.61 -16.78 -31.10
C SER A 401 -38.68 -17.99 -31.07
N GLU A 402 -38.23 -18.42 -29.87
CA GLU A 402 -37.36 -19.58 -29.66
C GLU A 402 -36.00 -19.52 -30.40
N LYS A 403 -35.51 -18.31 -30.70
CA LYS A 403 -34.21 -18.09 -31.35
C LYS A 403 -33.08 -18.02 -30.31
N PHE A 404 -32.88 -19.11 -29.58
CA PHE A 404 -32.04 -19.15 -28.38
C PHE A 404 -30.56 -18.83 -28.61
N GLN A 405 -29.94 -19.36 -29.67
CA GLN A 405 -28.52 -19.08 -29.95
C GLN A 405 -28.30 -17.59 -30.26
N VAL A 406 -29.16 -17.00 -31.08
CA VAL A 406 -29.11 -15.57 -31.42
C VAL A 406 -29.33 -14.72 -30.16
N LEU A 407 -30.25 -15.13 -29.27
CA LEU A 407 -30.46 -14.45 -28.00
C LEU A 407 -29.20 -14.43 -27.13
N ILE A 408 -28.48 -15.57 -27.01
CA ILE A 408 -27.23 -15.65 -26.26
C ILE A 408 -26.19 -14.70 -26.84
N ASP A 409 -26.00 -14.73 -28.15
CA ASP A 409 -24.99 -13.92 -28.85
C ASP A 409 -25.30 -12.42 -28.71
N GLU A 410 -26.56 -12.03 -28.87
CA GLU A 410 -27.03 -10.64 -28.72
C GLU A 410 -26.96 -10.13 -27.28
N CYS A 411 -27.21 -10.99 -26.29
CA CYS A 411 -27.00 -10.66 -24.88
C CYS A 411 -25.53 -10.39 -24.58
N ARG A 412 -24.61 -11.25 -25.06
CA ARG A 412 -23.16 -11.06 -24.88
C ARG A 412 -22.67 -9.76 -25.52
N GLN A 413 -23.07 -9.50 -26.76
CA GLN A 413 -22.74 -8.24 -27.45
C GLN A 413 -23.29 -7.01 -26.72
N PHE A 414 -24.44 -7.13 -26.06
CA PHE A 414 -24.98 -6.02 -25.27
C PHE A 414 -24.21 -5.80 -23.97
N LEU A 415 -23.75 -6.87 -23.31
CA LEU A 415 -22.90 -6.80 -22.12
C LEU A 415 -21.58 -6.06 -22.40
N ASP A 416 -20.98 -6.25 -23.58
CA ASP A 416 -19.76 -5.54 -24.02
C ASP A 416 -19.91 -4.01 -24.03
N VAL A 417 -21.14 -3.50 -24.16
CA VAL A 417 -21.45 -2.05 -24.12
C VAL A 417 -21.97 -1.62 -22.74
N LEU A 418 -22.71 -2.49 -22.08
CA LEU A 418 -23.34 -2.23 -20.79
C LEU A 418 -22.31 -2.10 -19.65
N LEU A 419 -21.32 -2.99 -19.59
CA LEU A 419 -20.30 -2.99 -18.53
C LEU A 419 -19.45 -1.71 -18.54
N PRO A 420 -18.91 -1.22 -19.69
CA PRO A 420 -18.26 0.09 -19.73
C PRO A 420 -19.19 1.26 -19.36
N GLY A 421 -20.49 1.16 -19.68
CA GLY A 421 -21.48 2.14 -19.27
C GLY A 421 -21.71 2.16 -17.75
N LEU A 422 -21.63 1.00 -17.09
CA LEU A 422 -21.68 0.89 -15.64
C LEU A 422 -20.46 1.56 -15.00
N ASP A 423 -19.27 1.29 -15.52
CA ASP A 423 -18.02 1.91 -15.09
C ASP A 423 -18.05 3.44 -15.25
N TYR A 424 -18.67 3.95 -16.31
CA TYR A 424 -18.84 5.39 -16.54
C TYR A 424 -19.65 6.06 -15.43
N TYR A 425 -20.81 5.51 -15.06
CA TYR A 425 -21.64 6.09 -13.99
C TYR A 425 -21.03 5.88 -12.61
N HIS A 426 -20.33 4.77 -12.40
CA HIS A 426 -19.57 4.55 -11.17
C HIS A 426 -18.50 5.64 -10.96
N ASN A 427 -17.77 6.00 -12.02
CA ASN A 427 -16.68 6.98 -11.97
C ASN A 427 -17.10 8.42 -12.39
N TYR A 428 -18.41 8.72 -12.44
CA TYR A 428 -18.93 9.96 -13.03
C TYR A 428 -18.31 11.24 -12.43
N TYR A 429 -18.05 11.26 -11.12
CA TYR A 429 -17.49 12.42 -10.41
C TYR A 429 -15.98 12.40 -10.25
N GLN A 430 -15.28 11.34 -10.68
CA GLN A 430 -13.83 11.21 -10.54
C GLN A 430 -13.10 12.39 -11.17
N TYR A 431 -13.37 12.70 -12.44
CA TYR A 431 -12.67 13.78 -13.16
C TYR A 431 -12.98 15.18 -12.61
N PRO A 432 -14.25 15.58 -12.37
CA PRO A 432 -14.57 16.86 -11.73
C PRO A 432 -13.87 17.07 -10.38
N LEU A 433 -13.86 16.05 -9.52
CA LEU A 433 -13.19 16.12 -8.22
C LEU A 433 -11.67 16.25 -8.38
N LEU A 434 -11.08 15.42 -9.24
CA LEU A 434 -9.64 15.46 -9.54
C LEU A 434 -9.21 16.85 -10.01
N VAL A 435 -9.96 17.47 -10.93
CA VAL A 435 -9.68 18.84 -11.41
C VAL A 435 -9.79 19.86 -10.28
N SER A 436 -10.85 19.81 -9.47
CA SER A 436 -11.06 20.77 -8.37
C SER A 436 -9.94 20.69 -7.33
N VAL A 437 -9.62 19.47 -6.89
CA VAL A 437 -8.57 19.22 -5.90
C VAL A 437 -7.20 19.62 -6.44
N SER A 438 -6.90 19.29 -7.70
CA SER A 438 -5.65 19.68 -8.35
C SER A 438 -5.51 21.20 -8.47
N LEU A 439 -6.58 21.93 -8.83
CA LEU A 439 -6.57 23.39 -8.87
C LEU A 439 -6.28 23.99 -7.49
N GLY A 440 -6.89 23.47 -6.43
CA GLY A 440 -6.62 23.92 -5.07
C GLY A 440 -5.18 23.63 -4.64
N PHE A 441 -4.64 22.48 -5.03
CA PHE A 441 -3.27 22.12 -4.70
C PHE A 441 -2.23 22.94 -5.49
N ILE A 442 -2.50 23.25 -6.77
CA ILE A 442 -1.71 24.21 -7.55
C ILE A 442 -1.74 25.60 -6.86
N GLY A 443 -2.92 26.03 -6.40
CA GLY A 443 -3.05 27.25 -5.59
C GLY A 443 -2.17 27.22 -4.34
N TRP A 444 -2.06 26.07 -3.67
CA TRP A 444 -1.25 25.88 -2.47
C TRP A 444 0.25 26.00 -2.79
N ILE A 445 0.72 25.35 -3.86
CA ILE A 445 2.11 25.45 -4.35
C ILE A 445 2.45 26.91 -4.69
N LEU A 446 1.55 27.63 -5.36
CA LEU A 446 1.72 29.05 -5.65
C LEU A 446 1.79 29.90 -4.37
N PHE A 447 0.95 29.61 -3.37
CA PHE A 447 0.98 30.27 -2.08
C PHE A 447 2.33 30.07 -1.37
N LEU A 448 2.85 28.84 -1.32
CA LEU A 448 4.19 28.56 -0.80
C LEU A 448 5.27 29.33 -1.56
N GLY A 449 5.18 29.41 -2.89
CA GLY A 449 6.07 30.22 -3.72
C GLY A 449 6.09 31.69 -3.30
N THR A 450 4.93 32.28 -2.96
CA THR A 450 4.89 33.66 -2.46
C THR A 450 5.54 33.81 -1.08
N CYS A 451 5.40 32.81 -0.19
CA CYS A 451 6.07 32.80 1.12
C CYS A 451 7.60 32.72 1.01
N VAL A 452 8.12 32.10 -0.06
CA VAL A 452 9.56 32.09 -0.35
C VAL A 452 10.03 33.50 -0.70
N LEU A 453 9.34 34.22 -1.60
CA LEU A 453 9.86 35.46 -2.18
C LEU A 453 9.70 36.74 -1.34
N ASP A 454 8.68 36.86 -0.49
CA ASP A 454 8.38 38.12 0.21
C ASP A 454 8.19 37.92 1.72
N LYS A 455 9.15 38.41 2.53
CA LYS A 455 9.11 38.36 4.00
C LYS A 455 7.99 39.24 4.60
N GLN A 456 7.63 40.35 3.94
CA GLN A 456 6.52 41.23 4.35
C GLN A 456 5.16 40.65 3.93
N SER A 457 5.12 39.79 2.91
CA SER A 457 3.93 39.03 2.54
C SER A 457 3.42 38.17 3.69
N LEU A 458 4.28 37.54 4.48
CA LEU A 458 3.85 36.72 5.61
C LEU A 458 3.08 37.53 6.67
N LYS A 459 3.43 38.82 6.84
CA LYS A 459 2.74 39.71 7.79
C LYS A 459 1.35 40.11 7.28
N ARG A 460 1.14 40.20 5.96
CA ARG A 460 -0.03 40.82 5.29
C ARG A 460 -0.94 39.83 4.54
N ASN A 461 -0.42 38.71 4.03
CA ASN A 461 -1.16 37.68 3.27
C ASN A 461 -2.09 36.83 4.16
N LEU A 462 -1.84 36.75 5.47
CA LEU A 462 -2.76 36.11 6.42
C LEU A 462 -3.98 37.01 6.77
N GLN A 463 -4.00 38.26 6.33
CA GLN A 463 -5.22 39.07 6.31
C GLN A 463 -6.02 38.73 5.07
N THR A 464 -6.79 37.65 5.15
CA THR A 464 -7.78 37.29 4.14
C THR A 464 -8.78 38.43 4.01
N ASN A 465 -9.10 38.85 2.78
CA ASN A 465 -10.29 39.66 2.54
C ASN A 465 -11.51 38.76 2.74
N ARG A 466 -11.91 38.59 4.00
CA ARG A 466 -12.89 37.59 4.44
C ARG A 466 -14.17 37.68 3.62
N SER A 467 -14.62 38.87 3.25
CA SER A 467 -15.81 39.07 2.43
C SER A 467 -15.70 38.47 1.02
N VAL A 468 -14.56 38.63 0.34
CA VAL A 468 -14.33 38.02 -0.99
C VAL A 468 -14.20 36.50 -0.88
N ALA A 469 -13.46 36.03 0.12
CA ALA A 469 -13.32 34.60 0.38
C ALA A 469 -14.68 33.94 0.68
N THR A 470 -15.50 34.56 1.54
CA THR A 470 -16.84 34.06 1.86
C THR A 470 -17.71 34.04 0.61
N LEU A 471 -17.74 35.12 -0.19
CA LEU A 471 -18.56 35.18 -1.41
C LEU A 471 -18.19 34.09 -2.42
N LEU A 472 -16.89 33.87 -2.66
CA LEU A 472 -16.41 32.86 -3.60
C LEU A 472 -16.72 31.41 -3.16
N ASN A 473 -16.79 31.15 -1.85
CA ASN A 473 -17.12 29.83 -1.31
C ASN A 473 -18.62 29.55 -1.26
N MET A 474 -19.49 30.57 -1.26
CA MET A 474 -20.95 30.36 -1.22
C MET A 474 -21.47 29.65 -2.47
N VAL A 475 -20.88 29.91 -3.64
CA VAL A 475 -21.30 29.32 -4.91
C VAL A 475 -21.09 27.80 -4.95
N PRO A 476 -19.88 27.24 -4.73
CA PRO A 476 -19.69 25.79 -4.72
C PRO A 476 -20.51 25.10 -3.62
N ILE A 477 -20.66 25.72 -2.44
CA ILE A 477 -21.49 25.19 -1.36
C ILE A 477 -22.97 25.10 -1.76
N ALA A 478 -23.52 26.17 -2.36
CA ALA A 478 -24.90 26.19 -2.82
C ALA A 478 -25.14 25.14 -3.93
N LEU A 479 -24.19 24.99 -4.86
CA LEU A 479 -24.26 23.97 -5.91
C LEU A 479 -24.22 22.55 -5.35
N CYS A 480 -23.37 22.27 -4.35
CA CYS A 480 -23.32 20.97 -3.69
C CYS A 480 -24.61 20.67 -2.91
N TYR A 481 -25.17 21.68 -2.25
CA TYR A 481 -26.45 21.57 -1.54
C TYR A 481 -27.60 21.26 -2.50
N ALA A 482 -27.69 21.97 -3.62
CA ALA A 482 -28.70 21.72 -4.65
C ALA A 482 -28.60 20.30 -5.24
N GLN A 483 -27.38 19.76 -5.37
CA GLN A 483 -27.08 18.44 -5.94
C GLN A 483 -27.09 17.31 -4.91
N LYS A 484 -27.39 17.62 -3.63
CA LYS A 484 -27.41 16.65 -2.50
C LYS A 484 -26.13 15.82 -2.40
N TYR A 485 -24.98 16.43 -2.68
CA TYR A 485 -23.71 15.72 -2.60
C TYR A 485 -23.35 15.32 -1.17
N PRO A 486 -22.46 14.32 -0.99
CA PRO A 486 -21.84 14.03 0.29
C PRO A 486 -21.10 15.26 0.85
N LEU A 487 -21.02 15.37 2.18
CA LEU A 487 -20.37 16.51 2.85
C LEU A 487 -18.91 16.72 2.40
N SER A 488 -18.19 15.63 2.06
CA SER A 488 -16.81 15.71 1.59
C SER A 488 -16.67 16.51 0.28
N TYR A 489 -17.65 16.44 -0.62
CA TYR A 489 -17.61 17.15 -1.91
C TYR A 489 -17.69 18.67 -1.73
N TYR A 490 -18.38 19.15 -0.70
CA TYR A 490 -18.41 20.58 -0.35
C TYR A 490 -17.00 21.10 -0.06
N ILE A 491 -16.21 20.29 0.66
CA ILE A 491 -14.83 20.61 0.99
C ILE A 491 -13.99 20.62 -0.28
N TYR A 492 -14.09 19.59 -1.12
CA TYR A 492 -13.27 19.46 -2.34
C TYR A 492 -13.56 20.54 -3.40
N PHE A 493 -14.83 20.89 -3.61
CA PHE A 493 -15.20 21.96 -4.56
C PHE A 493 -14.93 23.36 -4.01
N SER A 494 -14.91 23.55 -2.69
CA SER A 494 -14.56 24.83 -2.06
C SER A 494 -13.05 25.03 -1.93
N PHE A 495 -12.28 23.94 -1.86
CA PHE A 495 -10.83 23.95 -1.65
C PHE A 495 -10.05 24.94 -2.54
N PRO A 496 -10.22 24.96 -3.89
CA PRO A 496 -9.53 25.95 -4.71
C PRO A 496 -9.85 27.39 -4.30
N PHE A 497 -11.13 27.71 -4.06
CA PHE A 497 -11.53 29.06 -3.68
C PHE A 497 -10.94 29.49 -2.33
N VAL A 498 -10.90 28.58 -1.35
CA VAL A 498 -10.25 28.84 -0.06
C VAL A 498 -8.78 29.17 -0.25
N VAL A 499 -8.03 28.35 -1.00
CA VAL A 499 -6.58 28.54 -1.16
C VAL A 499 -6.26 29.77 -2.02
N PHE A 500 -6.97 29.98 -3.13
CA PHE A 500 -6.79 31.18 -3.95
C PHE A 500 -7.20 32.46 -3.22
N SER A 501 -8.08 32.40 -2.22
CA SER A 501 -8.37 33.55 -1.36
C SER A 501 -7.19 33.97 -0.47
N LEU A 502 -6.18 33.11 -0.30
CA LEU A 502 -4.90 33.45 0.35
C LEU A 502 -3.94 34.18 -0.62
N LEU A 503 -4.21 34.14 -1.94
CA LEU A 503 -3.39 34.67 -3.04
C LEU A 503 -3.89 36.02 -3.59
N LEU A 504 -4.31 36.95 -2.73
CA LEU A 504 -5.03 38.17 -3.14
C LEU A 504 -4.22 39.18 -3.99
N ASP A 505 -2.89 39.09 -4.01
CA ASP A 505 -2.05 39.98 -4.83
C ASP A 505 -1.43 39.24 -6.01
N LEU A 506 -2.17 39.18 -7.13
CA LEU A 506 -1.73 38.60 -8.41
C LEU A 506 -0.37 39.15 -8.89
N ARG A 507 0.03 40.35 -8.45
CA ARG A 507 1.35 40.92 -8.77
C ARG A 507 2.50 40.11 -8.18
N LYS A 508 2.29 39.44 -7.04
CA LYS A 508 3.29 38.56 -6.41
C LYS A 508 3.47 37.27 -7.20
N VAL A 509 2.37 36.71 -7.71
CA VAL A 509 2.40 35.55 -8.61
C VAL A 509 3.14 35.91 -9.90
N LEU A 510 2.84 37.07 -10.49
CA LEU A 510 3.58 37.60 -11.65
C LEU A 510 5.07 37.80 -11.35
N HIS A 511 5.43 38.20 -10.13
CA HIS A 511 6.82 38.32 -9.70
C HIS A 511 7.55 36.97 -9.66
N ILE A 512 6.90 35.90 -9.18
CA ILE A 512 7.43 34.52 -9.25
C ILE A 512 7.75 34.15 -10.70
N PHE A 513 6.79 34.35 -11.62
CA PHE A 513 7.00 34.04 -13.04
C PHE A 513 8.11 34.87 -13.68
N LYS A 514 8.23 36.14 -13.30
CA LYS A 514 9.33 37.00 -13.77
C LYS A 514 10.69 36.51 -13.26
N GLN A 515 10.78 36.08 -12.00
CA GLN A 515 12.00 35.56 -11.42
C GLN A 515 12.40 34.20 -11.99
N LEU A 516 11.44 33.32 -12.26
CA LEU A 516 11.65 32.06 -12.99
C LEU A 516 12.25 32.32 -14.38
N LYS A 517 11.74 33.30 -15.14
CA LYS A 517 12.30 33.69 -16.44
C LYS A 517 13.74 34.20 -16.37
N THR A 518 14.15 34.80 -15.26
CA THR A 518 15.53 35.27 -15.06
C THR A 518 16.48 34.20 -14.50
N THR A 519 15.97 33.02 -14.15
CA THR A 519 16.77 31.92 -13.61
C THR A 519 17.50 31.21 -14.74
N ASN A 520 18.71 30.71 -14.49
CA ASN A 520 19.47 29.95 -15.49
C ASN A 520 18.66 28.73 -15.95
N PHE A 521 18.33 28.68 -17.25
CA PHE A 521 17.57 27.59 -17.86
C PHE A 521 18.20 26.23 -17.55
N PHE A 522 19.53 26.11 -17.60
CA PHE A 522 20.23 24.88 -17.26
C PHE A 522 19.93 24.40 -15.84
N THR A 523 19.96 25.31 -14.86
CA THR A 523 19.66 24.98 -13.45
C THR A 523 18.21 24.54 -13.27
N LEU A 524 17.26 25.20 -13.95
CA LEU A 524 15.85 24.82 -13.91
C LEU A 524 15.62 23.44 -14.54
N SER A 525 16.26 23.15 -15.69
CA SER A 525 16.21 21.83 -16.32
C SER A 525 16.73 20.73 -15.40
N VAL A 526 17.81 21.00 -14.63
CA VAL A 526 18.33 20.03 -13.65
C VAL A 526 17.30 19.73 -12.56
N TYR A 527 16.58 20.73 -12.05
CA TYR A 527 15.52 20.50 -11.06
C TYR A 527 14.36 19.68 -11.63
N VAL A 528 13.88 20.02 -12.83
CA VAL A 528 12.78 19.30 -13.48
C VAL A 528 13.19 17.85 -13.75
N ILE A 529 14.31 17.62 -14.45
CA ILE A 529 14.83 16.27 -14.72
C ILE A 529 15.05 15.51 -13.42
N GLY A 530 15.57 16.19 -12.39
CA GLY A 530 15.79 15.61 -11.09
C GLY A 530 14.51 15.15 -10.39
N ILE A 531 13.46 15.96 -10.41
CA ILE A 531 12.13 15.60 -9.89
C ILE A 531 11.57 14.40 -10.65
N GLU A 532 11.60 14.43 -11.98
CA GLU A 532 11.14 13.31 -12.82
C GLU A 532 11.92 12.02 -12.53
N LEU A 533 13.24 12.09 -12.32
CA LEU A 533 14.05 10.94 -11.93
C LEU A 533 13.71 10.43 -10.53
N MET A 534 13.42 11.32 -9.56
CA MET A 534 12.97 10.91 -8.23
C MET A 534 11.62 10.20 -8.29
N ILE A 535 10.68 10.72 -9.07
CA ILE A 535 9.36 10.10 -9.31
C ILE A 535 9.52 8.75 -9.99
N TYR A 536 10.27 8.68 -11.09
CA TYR A 536 10.56 7.42 -11.80
C TYR A 536 11.26 6.40 -10.88
N GLY A 537 12.00 6.88 -9.90
CA GLY A 537 12.66 6.09 -8.86
C GLY A 537 11.72 5.22 -8.02
N PHE A 538 10.46 5.62 -7.84
CA PHE A 538 9.43 4.81 -7.17
C PHE A 538 9.05 3.58 -7.99
N PHE A 539 9.10 3.68 -9.32
CA PHE A 539 8.83 2.57 -10.23
C PHE A 539 10.07 1.73 -10.51
N LYS A 540 11.22 2.39 -10.70
CA LYS A 540 12.52 1.75 -10.94
C LYS A 540 13.64 2.44 -10.17
N ARG A 541 14.16 1.75 -9.15
CA ARG A 541 15.25 2.22 -8.28
C ARG A 541 16.51 2.64 -9.02
N SER A 542 16.80 2.06 -10.19
CA SER A 542 17.96 2.43 -11.03
C SER A 542 17.97 3.91 -11.45
N SER A 543 16.81 4.58 -11.43
CA SER A 543 16.71 6.03 -11.62
C SER A 543 17.57 6.82 -10.62
N PHE A 544 17.62 6.37 -9.36
CA PHE A 544 18.44 7.00 -8.32
C PHE A 544 19.94 6.83 -8.57
N SER A 545 20.37 5.75 -9.25
CA SER A 545 21.75 5.60 -9.70
C SER A 545 22.11 6.69 -10.72
N VAL A 546 21.23 6.95 -11.70
CA VAL A 546 21.42 8.01 -12.69
C VAL A 546 21.46 9.38 -11.99
N LEU A 547 20.53 9.62 -11.07
CA LEU A 547 20.43 10.88 -10.34
C LEU A 547 21.69 11.16 -9.49
N ALA A 548 22.24 10.16 -8.81
CA ALA A 548 23.48 10.29 -8.04
C ALA A 548 24.67 10.71 -8.92
N ILE A 549 24.80 10.13 -10.11
CA ILE A 549 25.84 10.50 -11.07
C ILE A 549 25.64 11.92 -11.61
N LEU A 550 24.42 12.28 -12.01
CA LEU A 550 24.11 13.62 -12.53
C LEU A 550 24.43 14.72 -11.52
N ILE A 551 24.08 14.52 -10.25
CA ILE A 551 24.41 15.46 -9.16
C ILE A 551 25.91 15.53 -8.92
N GLY A 552 26.61 14.40 -9.03
CA GLY A 552 28.07 14.33 -9.02
C GLY A 552 28.70 15.35 -9.95
N PHE A 553 28.28 15.37 -11.22
CA PHE A 553 28.77 16.30 -12.23
C PHE A 553 28.19 17.71 -12.09
N TRP A 554 26.92 17.86 -11.72
CA TRP A 554 26.29 19.17 -11.62
C TRP A 554 26.96 20.06 -10.57
N ILE A 555 27.36 19.50 -9.41
CA ILE A 555 28.06 20.28 -8.38
C ILE A 555 29.47 20.72 -8.83
N LEU A 556 30.10 20.01 -9.77
CA LEU A 556 31.36 20.47 -10.38
C LEU A 556 31.20 21.79 -11.15
N SER A 557 30.04 22.03 -11.77
CA SER A 557 29.79 23.21 -12.60
C SER A 557 29.87 24.54 -11.81
N PHE A 558 29.69 24.50 -10.49
CA PHE A 558 29.77 25.69 -9.64
C PHE A 558 31.20 26.04 -9.20
N GLY A 559 32.20 25.21 -9.54
CA GLY A 559 33.64 25.54 -9.47
C GLY A 559 34.28 25.68 -8.07
N LYS A 560 33.51 25.69 -6.98
CA LYS A 560 34.00 25.99 -5.62
C LYS A 560 34.21 24.75 -4.76
N PHE A 561 35.35 24.08 -4.95
CA PHE A 561 35.76 22.96 -4.11
C PHE A 561 36.91 23.32 -3.18
N ALA A 562 36.97 22.61 -2.07
CA ALA A 562 37.96 22.85 -1.05
C ALA A 562 39.39 22.44 -1.45
N SER A 563 39.53 21.36 -2.21
CA SER A 563 40.79 20.82 -2.74
C SER A 563 40.50 19.85 -3.90
N ARG A 564 41.55 19.43 -4.63
CA ARG A 564 41.44 18.35 -5.63
C ARG A 564 40.98 17.03 -4.99
N ARG A 565 41.39 16.77 -3.75
CA ARG A 565 40.94 15.61 -2.96
C ARG A 565 39.42 15.65 -2.75
N ASP A 566 38.86 16.81 -2.41
CA ASP A 566 37.41 16.93 -2.17
C ASP A 566 36.59 16.70 -3.44
N LYS A 567 37.09 17.14 -4.61
CA LYS A 567 36.47 16.85 -5.92
C LYS A 567 36.44 15.36 -6.22
N VAL A 568 37.58 14.68 -6.05
CA VAL A 568 37.71 13.24 -6.31
C VAL A 568 36.85 12.44 -5.34
N LEU A 569 36.85 12.81 -4.06
CA LEU A 569 35.99 12.19 -3.05
C LEU A 569 34.51 12.38 -3.37
N TRP A 570 34.08 13.58 -3.77
CA TRP A 570 32.69 13.84 -4.17
C TRP A 570 32.24 12.92 -5.31
N LEU A 571 33.00 12.87 -6.41
CA LEU A 571 32.69 12.02 -7.56
C LEU A 571 32.75 10.53 -7.22
N GLY A 572 33.77 10.10 -6.47
CA GLY A 572 33.90 8.71 -6.04
C GLY A 572 32.74 8.26 -5.15
N LEU A 573 32.32 9.10 -4.19
CA LEU A 573 31.19 8.81 -3.32
C LEU A 573 29.86 8.81 -4.08
N CYS A 574 29.66 9.71 -5.06
CA CYS A 574 28.48 9.68 -5.93
C CYS A 574 28.45 8.37 -6.76
N GLY A 575 29.59 7.95 -7.29
CA GLY A 575 29.74 6.70 -8.03
C GLY A 575 29.44 5.47 -7.18
N LEU A 576 29.97 5.42 -5.95
CA LEU A 576 29.67 4.33 -5.00
C LEU A 576 28.19 4.31 -4.61
N LEU A 577 27.60 5.48 -4.34
CA LEU A 577 26.20 5.59 -3.96
C LEU A 577 25.27 5.13 -5.09
N ALA A 578 25.65 5.34 -6.35
CA ALA A 578 24.90 4.90 -7.52
C ALA A 578 24.84 3.37 -7.69
N ILE A 579 25.71 2.60 -7.03
CA ILE A 579 25.70 1.14 -7.11
C ILE A 579 24.52 0.56 -6.33
N PHE A 580 24.21 1.10 -5.15
CA PHE A 580 23.24 0.49 -4.23
C PHE A 580 21.81 0.36 -4.78
N PRO A 581 21.25 1.36 -5.50
CA PRO A 581 19.92 1.21 -6.10
C PRO A 581 19.84 0.11 -7.18
N LEU A 582 20.97 -0.36 -7.70
CA LEU A 582 21.07 -1.48 -8.66
C LEU A 582 21.14 -2.85 -7.96
N LEU A 583 21.44 -2.88 -6.66
CA LEU A 583 21.51 -4.11 -5.88
C LEU A 583 20.10 -4.58 -5.45
N PRO A 584 19.88 -5.90 -5.31
CA PRO A 584 18.60 -6.45 -4.88
C PRO A 584 18.25 -5.96 -3.46
N VAL A 585 16.99 -5.54 -3.25
CA VAL A 585 16.52 -4.93 -1.99
C VAL A 585 16.66 -5.88 -0.80
N MET A 586 16.36 -7.17 -1.00
CA MET A 586 16.36 -8.18 0.04
C MET A 586 17.26 -9.34 -0.37
N LYS A 587 18.10 -9.78 0.57
CA LYS A 587 18.82 -11.06 0.50
C LYS A 587 18.54 -11.81 1.79
N THR A 588 18.07 -13.04 1.66
CA THR A 588 17.71 -13.93 2.78
C THR A 588 18.92 -14.47 3.54
N SER A 589 20.13 -14.29 3.00
CA SER A 589 21.37 -14.74 3.61
C SER A 589 22.18 -13.57 4.15
N PHE A 590 22.69 -13.73 5.38
CA PHE A 590 23.69 -12.84 5.94
C PHE A 590 24.98 -12.93 5.10
N SER A 591 25.56 -11.79 4.73
CA SER A 591 26.81 -11.76 3.95
C SER A 591 27.96 -11.21 4.79
N ILE A 592 28.75 -12.11 5.36
CA ILE A 592 29.89 -11.76 6.21
C ILE A 592 30.88 -10.80 5.52
N PRO A 593 31.29 -11.00 4.24
CA PRO A 593 32.25 -10.09 3.60
C PRO A 593 31.71 -8.67 3.45
N MET A 594 30.44 -8.52 3.06
CA MET A 594 29.80 -7.21 2.89
C MET A 594 29.54 -6.52 4.24
N TYR A 595 29.13 -7.30 5.23
CA TYR A 595 28.95 -6.80 6.59
C TYR A 595 30.27 -6.32 7.19
N PHE A 596 31.34 -7.10 7.07
CA PHE A 596 32.68 -6.73 7.53
C PHE A 596 33.20 -5.46 6.83
N LEU A 597 33.02 -5.37 5.51
CA LEU A 597 33.33 -4.16 4.75
C LEU A 597 32.56 -2.95 5.28
N GLY A 598 31.28 -3.13 5.60
CA GLY A 598 30.44 -2.13 6.26
C GLY A 598 31.02 -1.69 7.61
N SER A 599 31.30 -2.62 8.52
CA SER A 599 31.91 -2.33 9.83
C SER A 599 33.26 -1.62 9.70
N ALA A 600 34.14 -2.07 8.80
CA ALA A 600 35.44 -1.45 8.56
C ALA A 600 35.29 -0.02 8.01
N SER A 601 34.30 0.22 7.13
CA SER A 601 34.02 1.54 6.59
C SER A 601 33.58 2.55 7.66
N TRP A 602 32.86 2.11 8.71
CA TRP A 602 32.50 2.96 9.85
C TRP A 602 33.71 3.38 10.70
N VAL A 603 34.68 2.47 10.90
CA VAL A 603 35.94 2.80 11.60
C VAL A 603 36.78 3.79 10.79
N LEU A 604 36.89 3.58 9.47
CA LEU A 604 37.54 4.52 8.55
C LEU A 604 36.85 5.88 8.53
N LEU A 605 35.52 5.91 8.53
CA LEU A 605 34.73 7.13 8.59
C LEU A 605 34.96 7.90 9.89
N PHE A 606 35.08 7.19 11.03
CA PHE A 606 35.39 7.82 12.32
C PHE A 606 36.74 8.55 12.24
N TYR A 607 37.76 7.84 11.75
CA TYR A 607 39.10 8.39 11.56
C TYR A 607 39.06 9.63 10.66
N GLU A 608 38.46 9.51 9.47
CA GLU A 608 38.37 10.62 8.51
C GLU A 608 37.62 11.82 9.11
N MET A 609 36.48 11.63 9.79
CA MET A 609 35.74 12.71 10.42
C MET A 609 36.53 13.37 11.57
N TYR A 610 37.16 12.57 12.43
CA TYR A 610 37.93 13.05 13.59
C TYR A 610 39.07 14.00 13.16
N PHE A 611 39.83 13.61 12.13
CA PHE A 611 40.96 14.40 11.63
C PHE A 611 40.54 15.51 10.67
N ARG A 612 39.64 15.24 9.71
CA ARG A 612 39.29 16.21 8.64
C ARG A 612 38.36 17.32 9.11
N LEU A 613 37.47 17.03 10.06
CA LEU A 613 36.69 18.08 10.74
C LEU A 613 37.54 18.80 11.81
N LYS A 614 38.86 18.57 11.86
CA LYS A 614 39.82 19.22 12.76
C LYS A 614 39.35 19.26 14.21
N VAL A 615 38.58 18.26 14.63
CA VAL A 615 37.94 18.28 15.94
C VAL A 615 39.02 18.29 17.03
N GLN A 616 40.17 17.64 16.75
CA GLN A 616 41.44 17.74 17.49
C GLN A 616 41.87 19.16 17.88
N HIS A 617 41.61 20.18 17.05
CA HIS A 617 42.02 21.56 17.34
C HIS A 617 40.98 22.31 18.18
N GLN A 618 39.68 22.01 18.00
CA GLN A 618 38.63 22.50 18.89
C GLN A 618 38.74 21.90 20.30
N PHE A 619 39.23 20.65 20.38
CA PHE A 619 39.43 19.90 21.62
C PHE A 619 40.51 20.52 22.53
N ARG A 620 41.49 21.26 21.98
CA ARG A 620 42.59 21.82 22.77
C ARG A 620 42.20 23.06 23.59
N ASN A 621 41.09 23.72 23.25
CA ASN A 621 40.64 24.98 23.87
C ASN A 621 39.37 24.84 24.74
N ILE A 622 38.74 23.66 24.79
CA ILE A 622 37.46 23.44 25.49
C ILE A 622 37.58 22.12 26.25
N ASN A 623 37.23 22.08 27.55
CA ASN A 623 37.16 20.87 28.40
C ASN A 623 36.12 19.85 27.88
N ILE A 624 36.35 19.26 26.71
CA ILE A 624 35.46 18.28 26.09
C ILE A 624 35.82 16.87 26.60
N ARG A 625 34.80 16.10 26.99
CA ARG A 625 34.96 14.73 27.51
C ARG A 625 35.26 13.75 26.39
N TYR A 626 36.55 13.51 26.12
CA TYR A 626 37.06 12.62 25.07
C TYR A 626 36.52 11.19 25.12
N GLY A 627 36.24 10.67 26.31
CA GLY A 627 35.82 9.28 26.50
C GLY A 627 34.53 8.90 25.77
N ILE A 628 33.63 9.85 25.50
CA ILE A 628 32.33 9.56 24.88
C ILE A 628 32.50 9.08 23.43
N PHE A 629 33.37 9.70 22.64
CA PHE A 629 33.57 9.32 21.23
C PHE A 629 34.21 7.94 21.09
N PHE A 630 35.22 7.67 21.92
CA PHE A 630 35.87 6.36 21.94
C PHE A 630 34.94 5.26 22.47
N LEU A 631 34.05 5.59 23.42
CA LEU A 631 33.02 4.66 23.87
C LEU A 631 31.99 4.38 22.77
N GLN A 632 31.53 5.38 22.02
CA GLN A 632 30.64 5.16 20.87
C GLN A 632 31.32 4.33 19.77
N LEU A 633 32.60 4.59 19.48
CA LEU A 633 33.38 3.77 18.55
C LEU A 633 33.55 2.33 19.06
N LEU A 634 33.79 2.15 20.37
CA LEU A 634 33.85 0.83 20.99
C LEU A 634 32.51 0.10 20.81
N CYS A 635 31.37 0.77 21.03
CA CYS A 635 30.05 0.20 20.79
C CYS A 635 29.85 -0.25 19.34
N VAL A 636 30.39 0.49 18.35
CA VAL A 636 30.36 0.10 16.93
C VAL A 636 31.14 -1.19 16.70
N VAL A 637 32.34 -1.31 17.26
CA VAL A 637 33.19 -2.50 17.13
C VAL A 637 32.54 -3.70 17.84
N VAL A 638 32.04 -3.52 19.06
CA VAL A 638 31.39 -4.59 19.84
C VAL A 638 30.10 -5.06 19.16
N ALA A 639 29.29 -4.16 18.61
CA ALA A 639 28.09 -4.52 17.85
C ALA A 639 28.44 -5.38 16.62
N SER A 640 29.50 -5.01 15.90
CA SER A 640 29.98 -5.77 14.74
C SER A 640 30.45 -7.17 15.13
N ILE A 641 31.25 -7.27 16.20
CA ILE A 641 31.74 -8.56 16.72
C ILE A 641 30.56 -9.43 17.15
N TYR A 642 29.58 -8.85 17.86
CA TYR A 642 28.40 -9.58 18.32
C TYR A 642 27.57 -10.15 17.16
N SER A 643 27.26 -9.35 16.14
CA SER A 643 26.52 -9.81 14.95
C SER A 643 27.26 -10.91 14.18
N ILE A 644 28.60 -10.81 14.07
CA ILE A 644 29.42 -11.84 13.43
C ILE A 644 29.45 -13.12 14.28
N SER A 645 29.59 -13.00 15.60
CA SER A 645 29.58 -14.16 16.51
C SER A 645 28.25 -14.91 16.52
N LEU A 646 27.12 -14.21 16.35
CA LEU A 646 25.81 -14.84 16.15
C LEU A 646 25.75 -15.64 14.85
N GLU A 647 26.34 -15.11 13.77
CA GLU A 647 26.36 -15.81 12.47
C GLU A 647 27.21 -17.08 12.50
N TYR A 648 28.34 -17.06 13.21
CA TYR A 648 29.18 -18.24 13.40
C TYR A 648 28.67 -19.20 14.50
N GLU A 649 27.45 -18.98 15.01
CA GLU A 649 26.85 -19.76 16.10
C GLU A 649 27.70 -19.83 17.39
N LEU A 650 28.67 -18.93 17.55
CA LEU A 650 29.50 -18.82 18.76
C LEU A 650 28.67 -18.31 19.95
N VAL A 651 27.55 -17.65 19.67
CA VAL A 651 26.54 -17.24 20.65
C VAL A 651 25.20 -17.82 20.21
N GLY A 652 24.59 -18.66 21.06
CA GLY A 652 23.26 -19.19 20.78
C GLY A 652 22.20 -18.08 20.72
N LEU A 653 21.25 -18.19 19.79
CA LEU A 653 20.13 -17.24 19.58
C LEU A 653 19.35 -16.96 20.89
N ASN A 654 19.15 -17.98 21.73
CA ASN A 654 18.44 -17.85 23.01
C ASN A 654 19.32 -17.42 24.20
N SER A 655 20.58 -17.04 23.97
CA SER A 655 21.51 -16.61 25.01
C SER A 655 21.04 -15.34 25.74
N PRO A 656 21.32 -15.18 27.06
CA PRO A 656 21.11 -13.92 27.77
C PRO A 656 21.90 -12.75 27.16
N LEU A 657 22.92 -13.05 26.34
CA LEU A 657 23.68 -12.06 25.58
C LEU A 657 22.81 -11.25 24.59
N LYS A 658 21.58 -11.67 24.28
CA LYS A 658 20.62 -10.84 23.52
C LYS A 658 20.31 -9.50 24.18
N HIS A 659 20.47 -9.37 25.50
CA HIS A 659 20.29 -8.07 26.17
C HIS A 659 21.41 -7.07 25.81
N VAL A 660 22.55 -7.56 25.34
CA VAL A 660 23.67 -6.72 24.89
C VAL A 660 23.27 -5.89 23.68
N SER A 661 22.47 -6.42 22.74
CA SER A 661 22.02 -5.64 21.57
C SER A 661 21.17 -4.43 21.94
N TRP A 662 20.30 -4.57 22.94
CA TRP A 662 19.52 -3.47 23.51
C TRP A 662 20.41 -2.42 24.17
N VAL A 663 21.39 -2.82 24.97
CA VAL A 663 22.35 -1.91 25.61
C VAL A 663 23.18 -1.17 24.56
N LEU A 664 23.75 -1.90 23.59
CA LEU A 664 24.56 -1.34 22.50
C LEU A 664 23.76 -0.41 21.59
N SER A 665 22.44 -0.53 21.53
CA SER A 665 21.60 0.37 20.73
C SER A 665 21.26 1.65 21.48
N ILE A 666 20.92 1.56 22.77
CA ILE A 666 20.39 2.70 23.56
C ILE A 666 21.52 3.55 24.16
N LEU A 667 22.55 2.92 24.72
CA LEU A 667 23.66 3.61 25.39
C LEU A 667 24.36 4.65 24.51
N PRO A 668 24.83 4.34 23.29
CA PRO A 668 25.55 5.32 22.47
C PRO A 668 24.66 6.49 22.01
N ILE A 669 23.34 6.29 21.87
CA ILE A 669 22.37 7.35 21.55
C ILE A 669 22.16 8.27 22.77
N SER A 670 22.00 7.70 23.97
CA SER A 670 21.77 8.48 25.19
C SER A 670 22.96 9.38 25.57
N LEU A 671 24.16 9.07 25.06
CA LEU A 671 25.37 9.87 25.26
C LEU A 671 25.43 11.15 24.41
N ILE A 672 24.61 11.28 23.35
CA ILE A 672 24.64 12.44 22.44
C ILE A 672 24.53 13.79 23.18
N PRO A 673 23.57 14.00 24.10
CA PRO A 673 23.39 15.27 24.81
C PRO A 673 24.56 15.71 25.70
N PHE A 674 25.47 14.80 26.06
CA PHE A 674 26.63 15.07 26.91
C PHE A 674 27.84 15.63 26.13
N THR A 675 27.71 15.75 24.80
CA THR A 675 28.75 16.32 23.92
C THR A 675 28.56 17.82 23.70
N SER A 676 29.52 18.50 23.07
CA SER A 676 29.33 19.92 22.71
C SER A 676 28.28 20.10 21.59
N THR A 677 27.68 21.28 21.49
CA THR A 677 26.74 21.66 20.41
C THR A 677 27.44 22.26 19.19
N PHE A 678 28.78 22.27 19.15
CA PHE A 678 29.54 22.58 17.94
C PHE A 678 29.22 21.58 16.83
N ILE A 679 29.05 22.08 15.61
CA ILE A 679 28.53 21.29 14.49
C ILE A 679 29.32 19.99 14.27
N GLY A 680 30.65 20.07 14.11
CA GLY A 680 31.48 18.89 13.87
C GLY A 680 31.42 17.85 15.00
N VAL A 681 31.57 18.30 16.24
CA VAL A 681 31.51 17.47 17.45
C VAL A 681 30.17 16.75 17.57
N ARG A 682 29.08 17.50 17.37
CA ARG A 682 27.71 17.00 17.54
C ARG A 682 27.32 16.03 16.45
N LEU A 683 27.71 16.28 15.19
CA LEU A 683 27.44 15.36 14.08
C LEU A 683 28.14 14.01 14.28
N ILE A 684 29.40 13.99 14.73
CA ILE A 684 30.11 12.74 15.09
C ILE A 684 29.34 12.02 16.20
N ALA A 685 28.97 12.72 17.28
CA ALA A 685 28.24 12.12 18.39
C ALA A 685 26.91 11.48 17.92
N THR A 686 26.19 12.14 17.00
CA THR A 686 24.94 11.64 16.45
C THR A 686 25.15 10.44 15.54
N PHE A 687 26.08 10.49 14.58
CA PHE A 687 26.29 9.38 13.63
C PHE A 687 26.78 8.12 14.33
N PHE A 688 27.78 8.24 15.21
CA PHE A 688 28.32 7.12 15.97
C PHE A 688 27.42 6.71 17.14
N GLY A 689 26.45 7.56 17.51
CA GLY A 689 25.37 7.21 18.43
C GLY A 689 24.43 6.15 17.83
N PHE A 690 24.00 6.34 16.58
CA PHE A 690 23.06 5.44 15.90
C PHE A 690 23.73 4.31 15.11
N ALA A 691 25.03 4.40 14.80
CA ALA A 691 25.74 3.38 14.03
C ALA A 691 25.69 1.97 14.65
N PRO A 692 25.88 1.76 15.98
CA PRO A 692 25.76 0.44 16.59
C PRO A 692 24.38 -0.19 16.38
N PHE A 693 23.31 0.58 16.59
CA PHE A 693 21.94 0.14 16.33
C PHE A 693 21.78 -0.31 14.87
N TYR A 694 22.20 0.54 13.91
CA TYR A 694 22.04 0.24 12.49
C TYR A 694 22.82 -1.02 12.05
N LEU A 695 24.01 -1.23 12.62
CA LEU A 695 24.81 -2.44 12.39
C LEU A 695 24.15 -3.71 12.94
N LEU A 696 23.45 -3.62 14.08
CA LEU A 696 22.74 -4.77 14.65
C LEU A 696 21.55 -5.19 13.78
N VAL A 697 20.89 -4.24 13.11
CA VAL A 697 19.73 -4.50 12.23
C VAL A 697 20.07 -4.67 10.74
N SER A 698 21.37 -4.79 10.42
CA SER A 698 21.88 -4.98 9.05
C SER A 698 22.39 -6.40 8.86
N THR A 699 22.16 -6.98 7.69
CA THR A 699 22.60 -8.35 7.38
C THR A 699 23.55 -8.43 6.18
N ASN A 700 23.64 -7.37 5.38
CA ASN A 700 24.38 -7.37 4.12
C ASN A 700 25.06 -6.00 3.87
N PHE A 701 24.99 -5.50 2.63
CA PHE A 701 25.60 -4.25 2.18
C PHE A 701 24.96 -2.98 2.77
N GLU A 702 23.88 -3.07 3.57
CA GLU A 702 23.22 -1.89 4.16
C GLU A 702 24.14 -1.14 5.13
N ALA A 703 24.92 -1.88 5.91
CA ALA A 703 25.92 -1.31 6.80
C ALA A 703 26.95 -0.45 6.05
N PHE A 704 27.38 -0.93 4.88
CA PHE A 704 28.31 -0.23 4.00
C PHE A 704 27.66 0.98 3.32
N PHE A 705 26.43 0.82 2.83
CA PHE A 705 25.63 1.90 2.26
C PHE A 705 25.53 3.10 3.20
N LEU A 706 25.13 2.88 4.46
CA LEU A 706 24.92 4.00 5.38
C LEU A 706 26.22 4.75 5.68
N ALA A 707 27.36 4.05 5.76
CA ALA A 707 28.66 4.69 5.94
C ALA A 707 29.02 5.58 4.74
N ILE A 708 28.79 5.11 3.51
CA ILE A 708 28.98 5.89 2.28
C ILE A 708 28.01 7.09 2.24
N HIS A 709 26.75 6.89 2.66
CA HIS A 709 25.74 7.95 2.77
C HIS A 709 26.19 9.05 3.74
N VAL A 710 26.70 8.69 4.92
CA VAL A 710 27.25 9.67 5.87
C VAL A 710 28.48 10.37 5.30
N ALA A 711 29.38 9.65 4.62
CA ALA A 711 30.58 10.21 4.02
C ALA A 711 30.25 11.28 2.97
N ILE A 712 29.26 11.04 2.09
CA ILE A 712 28.83 12.02 1.08
C ILE A 712 28.14 13.24 1.71
N LEU A 713 27.33 13.05 2.75
CA LEU A 713 26.71 14.15 3.49
C LEU A 713 27.77 15.05 4.17
N CYS A 714 28.81 14.45 4.76
CA CYS A 714 29.93 15.19 5.34
C CYS A 714 30.71 15.97 4.26
N ASN A 715 30.92 15.35 3.09
CA ASN A 715 31.57 16.02 1.96
C ASN A 715 30.73 17.20 1.44
N TRP A 716 29.41 17.02 1.34
CA TRP A 716 28.47 18.08 0.97
C TRP A 716 28.53 19.26 1.95
N LEU A 717 28.52 19.01 3.26
CA LEU A 717 28.67 20.05 4.29
C LEU A 717 29.96 20.87 4.12
N LEU A 718 31.08 20.20 3.83
CA LEU A 718 32.38 20.85 3.62
C LEU A 718 32.38 21.72 2.35
N ILE A 719 31.76 21.25 1.27
CA ILE A 719 31.60 22.03 0.04
C ILE A 719 30.78 23.29 0.33
N GLU A 720 29.60 23.15 0.95
CA GLU A 720 28.72 24.29 1.27
C GLU A 720 29.36 25.30 2.21
N SER A 721 30.10 24.84 3.23
CA SER A 721 30.80 25.74 4.14
C SER A 721 31.75 26.69 3.41
N LYS A 722 32.33 26.28 2.28
CA LYS A 722 33.20 27.15 1.47
C LYS A 722 32.44 28.14 0.60
N PHE A 723 31.25 27.77 0.10
CA PHE A 723 30.38 28.73 -0.58
C PHE A 723 30.06 29.94 0.29
N PHE A 724 29.98 29.75 1.61
CA PHE A 724 29.73 30.83 2.57
C PHE A 724 30.97 31.66 2.96
N ASN A 725 32.20 31.14 2.78
CA ASN A 725 33.44 31.70 3.36
C ASN A 725 34.51 32.09 2.32
N ALA A 726 34.10 32.51 1.11
CA ALA A 726 35.03 32.74 -0.01
C ALA A 726 36.20 33.72 0.24
N ASN A 727 36.26 34.42 1.40
CA ASN A 727 37.30 35.39 1.75
C ASN A 727 38.13 35.05 3.01
N ASP A 728 37.80 34.02 3.82
CA ASP A 728 38.53 33.69 5.06
C ASP A 728 39.15 32.28 5.01
N SER A 729 40.40 32.16 5.48
CA SER A 729 41.21 30.93 5.44
C SER A 729 40.78 29.83 6.43
N GLU A 730 39.79 30.08 7.28
CA GLU A 730 39.30 29.12 8.29
C GLU A 730 37.89 28.60 7.94
N ASN A 731 37.61 27.29 8.12
CA ASN A 731 36.27 26.76 7.84
C ASN A 731 35.33 27.07 9.02
N LEU A 732 34.21 27.77 8.77
CA LEU A 732 33.15 28.10 9.74
C LEU A 732 32.62 26.91 10.57
N ILE A 733 32.68 25.69 10.02
CA ILE A 733 32.27 24.45 10.71
C ILE A 733 32.96 24.32 12.09
N TYR A 734 34.14 24.93 12.27
CA TYR A 734 34.94 24.84 13.48
C TYR A 734 34.53 25.81 14.60
N TYR A 735 33.67 26.79 14.35
CA TYR A 735 33.35 27.82 15.36
C TYR A 735 31.85 28.03 15.55
N VAL A 736 31.02 27.49 14.64
CA VAL A 736 29.56 27.64 14.72
C VAL A 736 28.96 26.54 15.59
N SER A 737 28.20 26.96 16.61
CA SER A 737 27.34 26.09 17.40
C SER A 737 25.94 26.02 16.79
N PHE A 738 25.28 24.86 16.91
CA PHE A 738 23.86 24.74 16.59
C PHE A 738 22.96 25.68 17.43
N ALA A 739 23.45 26.18 18.57
CA ALA A 739 22.73 27.10 19.45
C ALA A 739 22.81 28.58 19.00
N GLU A 740 23.81 28.97 18.22
CA GLU A 740 24.01 30.35 17.77
C GLU A 740 23.30 30.63 16.43
N TYR A 741 21.96 30.65 16.46
CA TYR A 741 21.15 30.90 15.26
C TYR A 741 20.65 32.35 15.19
N ARG A 742 21.11 33.11 14.18
CA ARG A 742 20.49 34.37 13.74
C ARG A 742 20.36 34.39 12.22
N SER A 743 19.12 34.32 11.72
CA SER A 743 18.85 34.23 10.27
C SER A 743 19.16 35.54 9.52
N LYS A 744 19.86 35.44 8.39
CA LYS A 744 19.97 36.49 7.36
C LYS A 744 18.62 36.72 6.67
N GLU A 745 18.46 37.89 6.05
CA GLU A 745 17.16 38.34 5.54
C GLU A 745 16.88 38.05 4.06
N ARG A 746 17.89 37.67 3.28
CA ARG A 746 17.81 37.61 1.82
C ARG A 746 17.73 36.18 1.29
N VAL A 747 16.77 35.92 0.41
CA VAL A 747 16.66 34.67 -0.36
C VAL A 747 17.71 34.66 -1.46
N THR A 748 18.40 33.54 -1.63
CA THR A 748 19.43 33.36 -2.67
C THR A 748 19.11 32.14 -3.53
N SER A 749 19.59 32.13 -4.78
CA SER A 749 19.45 30.98 -5.67
C SER A 749 20.08 29.70 -5.10
N ASP A 750 21.07 29.83 -4.21
CA ASP A 750 21.72 28.70 -3.54
C ASP A 750 20.77 27.96 -2.58
N MET A 751 19.71 28.63 -2.10
CA MET A 751 18.72 27.99 -1.24
C MET A 751 17.97 26.87 -1.96
N PHE A 752 17.56 27.11 -3.21
CA PHE A 752 16.89 26.12 -4.05
C PHE A 752 17.79 24.92 -4.33
N ARG A 753 19.08 25.16 -4.61
CA ARG A 753 20.08 24.10 -4.83
C ARG A 753 20.24 23.23 -3.59
N ARG A 754 20.35 23.81 -2.40
CA ARG A 754 20.49 23.07 -1.13
C ARG A 754 19.25 22.28 -0.78
N ALA A 755 18.06 22.88 -0.94
CA ALA A 755 16.79 22.20 -0.73
C ALA A 755 16.61 21.01 -1.68
N PHE A 756 16.99 21.18 -2.95
CA PHE A 756 16.96 20.10 -3.93
C PHE A 756 17.95 18.97 -3.60
N LEU A 757 19.22 19.29 -3.27
CA LEU A 757 20.20 18.27 -2.84
C LEU A 757 19.74 17.53 -1.57
N PHE A 758 19.14 18.26 -0.62
CA PHE A 758 18.55 17.66 0.57
C PHE A 758 17.49 16.61 0.20
N MET A 759 16.55 16.96 -0.69
CA MET A 759 15.53 16.02 -1.17
C MET A 759 16.15 14.78 -1.82
N VAL A 760 17.15 14.98 -2.69
CA VAL A 760 17.82 13.86 -3.35
C VAL A 760 18.51 12.93 -2.35
N PHE A 761 19.23 13.48 -1.37
CA PHE A 761 19.88 12.64 -0.35
C PHE A 761 18.89 11.93 0.56
N ILE A 762 17.72 12.52 0.83
CA ILE A 762 16.68 11.79 1.56
C ILE A 762 16.20 10.59 0.73
N PHE A 763 15.86 10.79 -0.55
CA PHE A 763 15.38 9.69 -1.40
C PHE A 763 16.44 8.63 -1.67
N LEU A 764 17.70 9.02 -1.88
CA LEU A 764 18.83 8.07 -1.96
C LEU A 764 18.99 7.30 -0.65
N GLY A 765 18.77 7.95 0.50
CA GLY A 765 18.74 7.32 1.82
C GLY A 765 17.67 6.24 1.96
N PHE A 766 16.52 6.39 1.29
CA PHE A 766 15.41 5.42 1.31
C PHE A 766 15.62 4.28 0.31
N PHE A 767 15.80 4.64 -0.97
CA PHE A 767 15.81 3.69 -2.09
C PHE A 767 17.19 3.08 -2.37
N GLY A 768 18.23 3.56 -1.68
CA GLY A 768 19.58 3.02 -1.77
C GLY A 768 19.61 1.52 -1.49
N THR A 769 19.10 1.09 -0.33
CA THR A 769 19.05 -0.33 0.06
C THR A 769 17.66 -0.85 0.35
N GLY A 770 16.64 0.02 0.38
CA GLY A 770 15.24 -0.33 0.60
C GLY A 770 14.36 -0.14 -0.63
N ASN A 771 13.10 -0.56 -0.51
CA ASN A 771 11.99 -0.21 -1.41
C ASN A 771 10.66 -0.19 -0.65
N ILE A 772 9.61 0.31 -1.28
CA ILE A 772 8.22 0.29 -0.81
C ILE A 772 7.77 -1.15 -0.52
N ALA A 773 8.08 -2.10 -1.40
CA ALA A 773 7.80 -3.52 -1.17
C ALA A 773 8.50 -4.07 0.10
N SER A 774 9.67 -3.55 0.48
CA SER A 774 10.37 -4.01 1.69
C SER A 774 9.78 -3.49 3.01
N LEU A 775 8.86 -2.51 2.95
CA LEU A 775 8.06 -2.14 4.12
C LEU A 775 6.97 -3.19 4.41
N ASN A 776 6.47 -3.86 3.37
CA ASN A 776 5.42 -4.87 3.47
C ASN A 776 6.01 -6.29 3.66
N SER A 777 7.14 -6.58 3.02
CA SER A 777 7.84 -7.86 3.16
C SER A 777 8.78 -7.83 4.37
N PHE A 778 8.23 -8.16 5.54
CA PHE A 778 8.98 -8.28 6.79
C PHE A 778 10.03 -9.40 6.70
N ASP A 779 11.32 -9.08 6.89
CA ASP A 779 12.36 -10.09 7.09
C ASP A 779 12.73 -10.20 8.59
N PRO A 780 12.34 -11.30 9.27
CA PRO A 780 12.73 -11.54 10.67
C PRO A 780 14.24 -11.50 10.91
N MET A 781 15.07 -11.72 9.88
CA MET A 781 16.53 -11.70 9.98
C MET A 781 17.07 -10.32 10.36
N TRP A 782 16.37 -9.23 10.04
CA TRP A 782 16.81 -7.88 10.42
C TRP A 782 16.75 -7.61 11.92
N VAL A 783 15.97 -8.38 12.67
CA VAL A 783 15.74 -8.17 14.10
C VAL A 783 16.28 -9.33 14.95
N ARG A 784 16.96 -10.30 14.31
CA ARG A 784 17.47 -11.52 14.95
C ARG A 784 18.43 -11.27 16.11
N THR A 785 19.15 -10.13 16.10
CA THR A 785 20.03 -9.73 17.20
C THR A 785 19.27 -9.29 18.45
N PHE A 786 17.96 -9.02 18.33
CA PHE A 786 17.10 -8.55 19.41
C PHE A 786 16.05 -9.57 19.83
N LEU A 787 15.46 -10.28 18.87
CA LEU A 787 14.28 -11.11 19.05
C LEU A 787 14.45 -12.46 18.36
N THR A 788 14.15 -13.54 19.08
CA THR A 788 14.11 -14.90 18.55
C THR A 788 12.69 -15.41 18.31
N VAL A 789 11.70 -14.75 18.93
CA VAL A 789 10.27 -15.06 18.80
C VAL A 789 9.61 -13.94 18.02
N PHE A 790 8.74 -14.31 17.08
CA PHE A 790 7.96 -13.37 16.29
C PHE A 790 7.15 -12.44 17.19
N SER A 791 7.38 -11.13 17.07
CA SER A 791 6.72 -10.09 17.87
C SER A 791 6.46 -8.86 17.00
N PRO A 792 5.31 -8.82 16.29
CA PRO A 792 5.04 -7.86 15.22
C PRO A 792 5.36 -6.41 15.59
N PHE A 793 4.84 -5.94 16.73
CA PHE A 793 4.98 -4.55 17.15
C PHE A 793 6.42 -4.16 17.49
N LYS A 794 7.17 -5.03 18.17
CA LYS A 794 8.58 -4.75 18.53
C LYS A 794 9.46 -4.77 17.30
N MET A 795 9.22 -5.75 16.41
CA MET A 795 9.98 -5.90 15.18
C MET A 795 9.72 -4.75 14.22
N MET A 796 8.46 -4.36 14.03
CA MET A 796 8.07 -3.18 13.23
C MET A 796 8.73 -1.90 13.76
N GLY A 797 8.76 -1.69 15.09
CA GLY A 797 9.44 -0.53 15.69
C GLY A 797 10.94 -0.45 15.35
N LEU A 798 11.65 -1.58 15.39
CA LEU A 798 13.08 -1.65 15.03
C LEU A 798 13.30 -1.36 13.54
N ILE A 799 12.43 -1.87 12.67
CA ILE A 799 12.53 -1.64 11.22
C ILE A 799 12.22 -0.19 10.86
N ILE A 800 11.17 0.40 11.44
CA ILE A 800 10.86 1.83 11.25
C ILE A 800 12.07 2.67 11.68
N MET A 801 12.70 2.34 12.80
CA MET A 801 13.90 3.03 13.24
C MET A 801 15.08 2.84 12.26
N LYS A 802 15.31 1.64 11.71
CA LYS A 802 16.30 1.38 10.65
C LYS A 802 16.10 2.32 9.45
N ILE A 803 14.85 2.47 9.00
CA ILE A 803 14.48 3.30 7.84
C ILE A 803 14.63 4.80 8.14
N ILE A 804 14.36 5.23 9.37
CA ILE A 804 14.47 6.64 9.78
C ILE A 804 15.92 7.12 9.90
N VAL A 805 16.89 6.26 10.23
CA VAL A 805 18.29 6.67 10.49
C VAL A 805 18.94 7.45 9.33
N PRO A 806 18.92 6.99 8.05
CA PRO A 806 19.45 7.76 6.93
C PRO A 806 18.82 9.15 6.77
N PHE A 807 17.50 9.26 7.04
CA PHE A 807 16.76 10.52 6.94
C PHE A 807 17.18 11.48 8.05
N LEU A 808 17.28 10.96 9.28
CA LEU A 808 17.71 11.72 10.44
C LEU A 808 19.11 12.31 10.23
N PHE A 809 20.05 11.53 9.69
CA PHE A 809 21.40 12.00 9.38
C PHE A 809 21.41 13.11 8.34
N THR A 810 20.62 12.95 7.28
CA THR A 810 20.46 13.96 6.23
C THR A 810 19.86 15.25 6.78
N CYS A 811 18.85 15.17 7.66
CA CYS A 811 18.27 16.31 8.38
C CYS A 811 19.28 17.02 9.29
N CYS A 812 20.10 16.28 10.04
CA CYS A 812 21.15 16.85 10.89
C CYS A 812 22.19 17.64 10.08
N VAL A 813 22.61 17.12 8.92
CA VAL A 813 23.58 17.81 8.04
C VAL A 813 22.95 19.01 7.34
N PHE A 814 21.71 18.89 6.87
CA PHE A 814 21.00 20.03 6.28
C PHE A 814 20.81 21.17 7.28
N ARG A 815 20.48 20.83 8.54
CA ARG A 815 20.44 21.80 9.64
C ARG A 815 21.80 22.45 9.87
N ALA A 816 22.90 21.69 9.81
CA ALA A 816 24.25 22.24 9.94
C ALA A 816 24.56 23.26 8.83
N ILE A 817 24.21 22.95 7.59
CA ILE A 817 24.34 23.86 6.44
C ILE A 817 23.54 25.15 6.68
N ASN A 818 22.28 25.02 7.11
CA ASN A 818 21.41 26.17 7.41
C ASN A 818 21.96 27.03 8.56
N ALA A 819 22.54 26.40 9.59
CA ALA A 819 23.16 27.10 10.72
C ALA A 819 24.41 27.90 10.28
N ILE A 820 25.29 27.30 9.47
CA ILE A 820 26.49 27.97 8.92
C ILE A 820 26.09 29.12 8.00
N GLY A 821 25.13 28.88 7.11
CA GLY A 821 24.63 29.87 6.16
C GLY A 821 23.80 30.99 6.79
N LYS A 822 23.34 30.77 8.03
CA LYS A 822 22.37 31.61 8.72
C LYS A 822 21.09 31.78 7.88
N GLU A 823 20.63 30.71 7.24
CA GLU A 823 19.49 30.74 6.32
C GLU A 823 18.17 30.70 7.07
N ASN A 824 17.10 31.25 6.48
CA ASN A 824 15.77 31.23 7.09
C ASN A 824 15.12 29.85 6.92
N ILE A 825 15.02 29.11 8.02
CA ILE A 825 14.43 27.75 8.07
C ILE A 825 13.02 27.70 7.46
N LEU A 826 12.18 28.73 7.66
CA LEU A 826 10.82 28.71 7.11
C LEU A 826 10.83 28.74 5.58
N GLN A 827 11.68 29.59 4.99
CA GLN A 827 11.78 29.70 3.53
C GLN A 827 12.37 28.42 2.93
N MET A 828 13.37 27.82 3.58
CA MET A 828 13.90 26.51 3.18
C MET A 828 12.83 25.43 3.20
N PHE A 829 12.04 25.38 4.28
CA PHE A 829 10.94 24.44 4.40
C PHE A 829 9.89 24.65 3.30
N CYS A 830 9.52 25.91 3.00
CA CYS A 830 8.61 26.20 1.88
C CYS A 830 9.17 25.76 0.52
N ILE A 831 10.48 25.90 0.27
CA ILE A 831 11.11 25.42 -0.98
C ILE A 831 11.06 23.88 -1.05
N ILE A 832 11.37 23.20 0.04
CA ILE A 832 11.30 21.73 0.13
C ILE A 832 9.86 21.25 -0.13
N LEU A 833 8.88 21.88 0.51
CA LEU A 833 7.47 21.61 0.27
C LEU A 833 7.10 21.80 -1.20
N VAL A 834 7.51 22.90 -1.84
CA VAL A 834 7.22 23.10 -3.27
C VAL A 834 7.74 21.94 -4.13
N PHE A 835 8.96 21.43 -3.88
CA PHE A 835 9.46 20.27 -4.62
C PHE A 835 8.70 18.99 -4.32
N SER A 836 8.37 18.74 -3.05
CA SER A 836 7.56 17.58 -2.65
C SER A 836 6.15 17.64 -3.23
N ASP A 837 5.48 18.78 -3.14
CA ASP A 837 4.11 19.00 -3.60
C ASP A 837 3.99 18.86 -5.12
N LEU A 838 5.04 19.24 -5.88
CA LEU A 838 5.11 18.95 -7.31
C LEU A 838 5.14 17.44 -7.61
N MET A 839 5.81 16.65 -6.79
CA MET A 839 5.80 15.18 -6.91
C MET A 839 4.46 14.60 -6.51
N VAL A 840 3.88 15.05 -5.39
CA VAL A 840 2.55 14.65 -4.90
C VAL A 840 1.49 14.87 -5.98
N LEU A 841 1.49 16.05 -6.62
CA LEU A 841 0.53 16.37 -7.66
C LEU A 841 0.63 15.39 -8.83
N GLN A 842 1.84 15.00 -9.26
CA GLN A 842 2.00 14.00 -10.31
C GLN A 842 1.55 12.61 -9.85
N PHE A 843 1.90 12.20 -8.63
CA PHE A 843 1.46 10.91 -8.09
C PHE A 843 -0.06 10.82 -7.98
N LEU A 844 -0.76 11.92 -7.70
CA LEU A 844 -2.23 11.96 -7.71
C LEU A 844 -2.77 11.51 -9.08
N TYR A 845 -2.17 11.95 -10.19
CA TYR A 845 -2.56 11.54 -11.54
C TYR A 845 -2.05 10.14 -11.95
N PHE A 846 -1.06 9.59 -11.25
CA PHE A 846 -0.55 8.24 -11.49
C PHE A 846 -1.33 7.15 -10.75
N ILE A 847 -2.27 7.51 -9.89
CA ILE A 847 -3.16 6.55 -9.26
C ILE A 847 -4.02 5.89 -10.32
N THR A 848 -4.02 4.56 -10.29
CA THR A 848 -4.94 3.74 -11.07
C THR A 848 -5.92 3.06 -10.14
N ASN A 849 -7.19 3.04 -10.52
CA ASN A 849 -8.25 2.23 -9.90
C ASN A 849 -8.67 1.06 -10.80
N VAL A 850 -7.94 0.84 -11.89
CA VAL A 850 -8.14 -0.24 -12.86
C VAL A 850 -6.84 -1.03 -13.04
N GLY A 851 -6.94 -2.31 -13.39
CA GLY A 851 -5.80 -3.18 -13.61
C GLY A 851 -5.61 -4.16 -12.45
N SER A 852 -4.39 -4.70 -12.31
CA SER A 852 -4.10 -5.51 -11.14
C SER A 852 -4.12 -4.59 -9.93
N TRP A 853 -4.68 -5.06 -8.83
CA TRP A 853 -4.59 -4.34 -7.58
C TRP A 853 -3.18 -4.24 -6.98
N MET A 854 -2.18 -4.94 -7.53
CA MET A 854 -0.78 -4.61 -7.25
C MET A 854 -0.45 -3.26 -7.88
N ASP A 855 -0.94 -2.99 -9.09
CA ASP A 855 -0.81 -1.67 -9.72
C ASP A 855 -1.62 -0.61 -8.96
N ILE A 856 -2.87 -0.93 -8.58
CA ILE A 856 -3.71 -0.04 -7.77
C ILE A 856 -3.06 0.25 -6.41
N GLY A 857 -2.72 -0.79 -5.65
CA GLY A 857 -2.09 -0.70 -4.34
C GLY A 857 -0.71 -0.06 -4.38
N SER A 858 0.11 -0.35 -5.39
CA SER A 858 1.42 0.29 -5.57
C SER A 858 1.25 1.76 -5.93
N SER A 859 0.35 2.11 -6.85
CA SER A 859 0.11 3.50 -7.24
C SER A 859 -0.43 4.33 -6.06
N LEU A 860 -1.36 3.78 -5.28
CA LEU A 860 -1.85 4.39 -4.04
C LEU A 860 -0.75 4.48 -2.98
N SER A 861 0.06 3.44 -2.80
CA SER A 861 1.19 3.45 -1.85
C SER A 861 2.23 4.52 -2.22
N HIS A 862 2.53 4.69 -3.52
CA HIS A 862 3.44 5.74 -3.98
C HIS A 862 2.92 7.12 -3.59
N PHE A 863 1.62 7.38 -3.82
CA PHE A 863 0.98 8.62 -3.43
C PHE A 863 0.99 8.84 -1.90
N ILE A 864 0.53 7.86 -1.12
CA ILE A 864 0.48 7.93 0.36
C ILE A 864 1.88 8.14 0.95
N ILE A 865 2.90 7.47 0.43
CA ILE A 865 4.27 7.63 0.89
C ILE A 865 4.76 9.04 0.60
N MET A 866 4.51 9.57 -0.61
CA MET A 866 4.92 10.92 -0.96
C MET A 866 4.19 12.00 -0.13
N GLU A 867 2.90 11.82 0.13
CA GLU A 867 2.11 12.67 1.05
C GLU A 867 2.63 12.60 2.49
N GLY A 868 2.79 11.38 3.01
CA GLY A 868 3.29 11.12 4.36
C GLY A 868 4.72 11.61 4.56
N PHE A 869 5.54 11.60 3.49
CA PHE A 869 6.91 12.07 3.49
C PHE A 869 7.04 13.52 3.97
N VAL A 870 6.11 14.39 3.57
CA VAL A 870 6.10 15.80 4.01
C VAL A 870 5.96 15.91 5.53
N THR A 871 5.04 15.13 6.10
CA THR A 871 4.78 15.11 7.54
C THR A 871 5.94 14.48 8.31
N ILE A 872 6.47 13.36 7.81
CA ILE A 872 7.63 12.68 8.39
C ILE A 872 8.84 13.62 8.42
N LEU A 873 9.10 14.32 7.32
CA LEU A 873 10.25 15.22 7.19
C LEU A 873 10.20 16.37 8.21
N LEU A 874 9.00 16.92 8.47
CA LEU A 874 8.81 17.91 9.53
C LEU A 874 9.12 17.34 10.92
N GLY A 875 8.60 16.14 11.22
CA GLY A 875 8.87 15.43 12.48
C GLY A 875 10.35 15.12 12.67
N LEU A 876 11.02 14.65 11.62
CA LEU A 876 12.44 14.34 11.60
C LEU A 876 13.31 15.59 11.73
N TYR A 877 12.92 16.71 11.12
CA TYR A 877 13.61 17.97 11.31
C TYR A 877 13.48 18.47 12.76
N GLY A 878 12.33 18.25 13.40
CA GLY A 878 12.11 18.48 14.83
C GLY A 878 12.99 17.59 15.71
N LEU A 879 13.09 16.30 15.41
CA LEU A 879 13.98 15.36 16.11
C LEU A 879 15.45 15.73 15.92
N ALA A 880 15.87 16.07 14.69
CA ALA A 880 17.20 16.59 14.40
C ALA A 880 17.48 17.88 15.18
N HIS A 881 16.47 18.75 15.37
CA HIS A 881 16.59 19.92 16.24
C HIS A 881 16.91 19.50 17.66
N LEU A 882 16.09 18.63 18.25
CA LEU A 882 16.27 18.16 19.62
C LEU A 882 17.66 17.54 19.82
N LEU A 883 18.10 16.64 18.93
CA LEU A 883 19.37 15.94 19.07
C LEU A 883 20.59 16.87 18.96
N THR A 884 20.52 17.90 18.12
CA THR A 884 21.66 18.78 17.84
C THR A 884 21.78 19.96 18.80
N THR A 885 20.69 20.37 19.49
CA THR A 885 20.74 21.48 20.46
C THR A 885 20.63 21.05 21.92
N SER A 886 20.14 19.85 22.23
CA SER A 886 20.09 19.37 23.62
C SER A 886 21.48 19.24 24.22
N LYS A 887 21.68 19.89 25.37
CA LYS A 887 22.91 19.84 26.17
C LYS A 887 22.53 19.61 27.63
N TYR A 888 23.02 18.53 28.22
CA TYR A 888 22.98 18.38 29.68
C TYR A 888 24.24 19.01 30.27
N ALA A 889 24.05 20.01 31.13
CA ALA A 889 25.11 20.46 32.02
C ALA A 889 25.16 19.48 33.18
N LEU A 890 26.19 18.65 33.25
CA LEU A 890 26.58 18.08 34.53
C LEU A 890 27.21 19.23 35.29
N SER A 891 26.64 19.58 36.45
CA SER A 891 27.24 20.55 37.37
C SER A 891 28.72 20.24 37.54
N ASP A 892 29.56 21.24 37.32
CA ASP A 892 31.02 21.15 37.31
C ASP A 892 31.59 20.37 38.49
#